data_AF-A0A915LW22-F1
#
_entry.id   AF-A0A915LW22-F1
#
_cell.length_a   1.000
_cell.length_b   1.000
_cell.length_c   1.000
_cell.angle_alpha   90.00
_cell.angle_beta   90.00
_cell.angle_gamma   90.00
#
_symmetry.space_group_name_H-M   'P 1'
#
loop_
_entity.id
_entity.type
_entity.pdbx_description
1 polymer ?
#
loop_
_entity_poly.entity_id
_entity_poly.type
_entity_poly.pdbx_seq_one_letter_code
_entity_poly.pdbx_strand_id
1 'polypeptide(L)'
;EDQELIRQRINELAASGDSGYTPKTATIKVEHAKSGTGKCFSCKEKIPKDELRISGRSSFYHVDCFHTANSDHKLFQKSAEEIVGYNQLEANEKSKLEKLFPKPQSTGQKREFDNSATTSATSNETPVMKKGKLENDELKAALKNQSDVLWKLREELKKHLNHEEIEELLVANKSYKSKKGGPERMLDKLVDMIAFGPAQPCPQCNKTLTYYTDIHAYRCSGSVTEYTRCLYTTKKPGRTQFRIPSEMKKENKYLKKLKSPLLTERVYPAAAFEEKPVSGSKAFVSENNNQKMVVKGGYVVDPRCDVAETTHVYVDPITKHPWQVNLSAVDITTGKNSFYKLQIVKDDKGSTFHLFRAWGRVGTTIGGVKTEDYGEDLEACQKEFKFQFHDKCFNTWEDYVEGNFKKAPAGMDILEMDEQKNDEKKTRKLSVESSKSKLPREIKELISLVFDVKAMQNAMMEFEIDLEKMPLGRLSKNHILKAYKVLKDLQFALEKPEGPSKNEVLDFTNRFYTLIPHALGFGPPPFIDSHEILISKTSMLDSLLDIEIAYNILKTDQNEIEENGTKDIFDLHYSKLNCCMEVLDKKSEEFEMGNRYLLWHGSRLTNYAGILSQGLRIAPPEAPVTGYMFGKGIYFADMVTKSANYCYAMSGEGLLLLCDVALGEIQEEVDAKDLKKPKRGKNSVKGIGGTFPNPKENVQFDEMTIPCGKPINSEKKKLSLLYNEYIVYDESQVQLRYIVRVKFDSGNLL
;
A
#
# COMPACT_ATOMS: atom_id res chain seq x y z
N GLU A 1 15.45 24.76 -44.43
CA GLU A 1 15.86 25.81 -43.46
C GLU A 1 16.07 25.26 -42.06
N ASP A 2 15.08 25.15 -41.17
CA ASP A 2 15.31 24.66 -39.79
C ASP A 2 16.01 23.29 -39.71
N GLN A 3 15.65 22.35 -40.58
CA GLN A 3 16.33 21.04 -40.64
C GLN A 3 17.73 21.10 -41.30
N GLU A 4 18.03 22.09 -42.15
CA GLU A 4 19.40 22.38 -42.59
C GLU A 4 20.23 22.93 -41.43
N LEU A 5 19.70 23.88 -40.67
CA LEU A 5 20.33 24.47 -39.49
C LEU A 5 20.68 23.41 -38.44
N ILE A 6 19.76 22.47 -38.17
CA ILE A 6 20.02 21.34 -37.27
C ILE A 6 21.12 20.43 -37.82
N ARG A 7 21.14 20.13 -39.13
CA ARG A 7 22.19 19.32 -39.77
C ARG A 7 23.56 20.00 -39.75
N GLN A 8 23.62 21.31 -40.00
CA GLN A 8 24.84 22.11 -39.85
C GLN A 8 25.36 22.03 -38.40
N ARG A 9 24.50 22.27 -37.41
CA ARG A 9 24.86 22.19 -35.97
C ARG A 9 25.43 20.82 -35.57
N ILE A 10 24.87 19.73 -36.11
CA ILE A 10 25.32 18.37 -35.84
C ILE A 10 26.70 18.11 -36.49
N ASN A 11 26.94 18.61 -37.71
CA ASN A 11 28.24 18.48 -38.37
C ASN A 11 29.33 19.34 -37.70
N GLU A 12 28.99 20.54 -37.21
CA GLU A 12 29.88 21.37 -36.39
C GLU A 12 30.30 20.65 -35.10
N LEU A 13 29.33 20.05 -34.39
CA LEU A 13 29.60 19.27 -33.17
C LEU A 13 30.44 18.02 -33.47
N ALA A 14 30.25 17.36 -34.60
CA ALA A 14 31.06 16.21 -35.02
C ALA A 14 32.53 16.59 -35.32
N ALA A 15 32.80 17.82 -35.77
CA ALA A 15 34.15 18.30 -36.04
C ALA A 15 34.94 18.69 -34.76
N SER A 16 34.25 18.95 -33.64
CA SER A 16 34.85 19.47 -32.40
C SER A 16 35.51 18.43 -31.47
N GLY A 17 35.44 17.13 -31.81
CA GLY A 17 36.23 16.06 -31.18
C GLY A 17 35.84 15.63 -29.75
N ASP A 18 34.98 16.37 -29.04
CA ASP A 18 34.64 16.10 -27.63
C ASP A 18 33.55 15.01 -27.47
N SER A 19 33.97 13.74 -27.50
CA SER A 19 33.08 12.58 -27.36
C SER A 19 32.93 12.09 -25.90
N GLY A 20 32.42 12.95 -25.01
CA GLY A 20 32.42 12.77 -23.55
C GLY A 20 31.13 12.24 -22.87
N TYR A 21 30.24 11.49 -23.55
CA TYR A 21 28.99 11.02 -22.91
C TYR A 21 29.22 9.86 -21.92
N THR A 22 28.97 10.10 -20.63
CA THR A 22 29.04 9.09 -19.55
C THR A 22 27.77 9.10 -18.66
N PRO A 23 27.46 8.01 -17.94
CA PRO A 23 26.16 7.87 -17.26
C PRO A 23 25.97 8.77 -16.02
N LYS A 24 24.70 8.95 -15.64
CA LYS A 24 24.23 9.88 -14.60
C LYS A 24 24.79 9.61 -13.19
N THR A 25 25.97 10.12 -12.89
CA THR A 25 26.13 10.92 -11.67
C THR A 25 25.68 12.36 -11.99
N ALA A 26 25.29 13.14 -10.97
CA ALA A 26 24.84 14.51 -11.20
C ALA A 26 26.05 15.41 -11.46
N THR A 27 26.41 15.61 -12.73
CA THR A 27 27.46 16.56 -13.13
C THR A 27 27.08 17.97 -12.70
N ILE A 28 27.89 18.52 -11.79
CA ILE A 28 27.71 19.87 -11.26
C ILE A 28 28.57 20.81 -12.08
N LYS A 29 27.94 21.89 -12.57
CA LYS A 29 28.60 22.89 -13.40
C LYS A 29 28.50 24.27 -12.76
N VAL A 30 29.62 24.97 -12.67
CA VAL A 30 29.69 26.39 -12.33
C VAL A 30 29.73 27.24 -13.60
N GLU A 31 28.98 28.33 -13.63
CA GLU A 31 28.99 29.32 -14.72
C GLU A 31 28.43 30.67 -14.24
N HIS A 32 28.78 31.75 -14.92
CA HIS A 32 28.13 33.06 -14.73
C HIS A 32 26.69 33.07 -15.29
N ALA A 33 25.81 33.78 -14.62
CA ALA A 33 24.37 33.79 -14.88
C ALA A 33 24.02 34.59 -16.14
N LYS A 34 23.90 33.90 -17.28
CA LYS A 34 23.62 34.51 -18.61
C LYS A 34 22.37 35.41 -18.67
N SER A 35 21.43 35.27 -17.74
CA SER A 35 20.25 36.13 -17.59
C SER A 35 19.81 36.25 -16.13
N GLY A 36 19.43 37.47 -15.70
CA GLY A 36 18.90 37.77 -14.36
C GLY A 36 17.46 37.27 -14.12
N THR A 37 17.03 36.24 -14.85
CA THR A 37 15.70 35.64 -14.81
C THR A 37 15.67 34.31 -14.05
N GLY A 38 16.83 33.68 -13.82
CA GLY A 38 16.94 32.48 -13.02
C GLY A 38 16.69 32.77 -11.53
N LYS A 39 16.03 31.84 -10.83
CA LYS A 39 15.88 31.88 -9.37
C LYS A 39 16.78 30.82 -8.71
N CYS A 40 17.30 31.14 -7.53
CA CYS A 40 17.97 30.16 -6.69
C CYS A 40 16.96 29.13 -6.18
N PHE A 41 17.25 27.84 -6.31
CA PHE A 41 16.36 26.77 -5.85
C PHE A 41 16.26 26.71 -4.32
N SER A 42 17.28 27.16 -3.60
CA SER A 42 17.28 27.23 -2.12
C SER A 42 16.46 28.43 -1.62
N CYS A 43 16.97 29.66 -1.69
CA CYS A 43 16.31 30.86 -1.14
C CYS A 43 15.16 31.44 -2.00
N LYS A 44 14.92 30.92 -3.21
CA LYS A 44 13.88 31.39 -4.18
C LYS A 44 14.06 32.82 -4.74
N GLU A 45 15.09 33.54 -4.31
CA GLU A 45 15.48 34.86 -4.84
C GLU A 45 15.97 34.77 -6.29
N LYS A 46 16.04 35.91 -6.99
CA LYS A 46 16.62 35.98 -8.34
C LYS A 46 18.14 35.96 -8.26
N ILE A 47 18.77 35.17 -9.12
CA ILE A 47 20.21 35.25 -9.39
C ILE A 47 20.41 36.41 -10.38
N PRO A 48 21.20 37.46 -10.05
CA PRO A 48 21.51 38.56 -10.96
C PRO A 48 22.18 38.09 -12.27
N LYS A 49 22.16 38.94 -13.31
CA LYS A 49 22.91 38.65 -14.53
C LYS A 49 24.42 38.76 -14.25
N ASP A 50 25.20 37.89 -14.87
CA ASP A 50 26.66 37.79 -14.79
C ASP A 50 27.22 37.42 -13.40
N GLU A 51 26.38 37.10 -12.41
CA GLU A 51 26.81 36.55 -11.12
C GLU A 51 27.17 35.06 -11.23
N LEU A 52 28.17 34.62 -10.46
CA LEU A 52 28.63 33.23 -10.41
C LEU A 52 27.58 32.31 -9.75
N ARG A 53 27.10 31.28 -10.48
CA ARG A 53 26.09 30.32 -9.99
C ARG A 53 26.53 28.88 -10.18
N ILE A 54 25.99 28.01 -9.32
CA ILE A 54 26.15 26.55 -9.42
C ILE A 54 24.86 25.95 -9.99
N SER A 55 25.02 25.03 -10.94
CA SER A 55 23.92 24.31 -11.59
C SER A 55 24.07 22.81 -11.40
N GLY A 56 22.95 22.15 -11.05
CA GLY A 56 22.91 20.71 -10.79
C GLY A 56 21.47 20.20 -10.77
N ARG A 57 21.24 19.02 -11.35
CA ARG A 57 19.90 18.40 -11.53
C ARG A 57 18.84 19.40 -12.05
N SER A 58 19.19 20.12 -13.12
CA SER A 58 18.35 21.13 -13.78
C SER A 58 17.91 22.33 -12.91
N SER A 59 18.56 22.54 -11.76
CA SER A 59 18.29 23.65 -10.83
C SER A 59 19.51 24.56 -10.70
N PHE A 60 19.28 25.86 -10.45
CA PHE A 60 20.32 26.86 -10.22
C PHE A 60 20.40 27.26 -8.75
N TYR A 61 21.60 27.58 -8.27
CA TYR A 61 21.87 27.98 -6.89
C TYR A 61 22.91 29.12 -6.86
N HIS A 62 22.79 30.06 -5.91
CA HIS A 62 23.94 30.86 -5.49
C HIS A 62 25.02 29.93 -4.93
N VAL A 63 26.30 30.29 -5.08
CA VAL A 63 27.43 29.47 -4.62
C VAL A 63 27.30 29.09 -3.14
N ASP A 64 27.00 30.07 -2.29
CA ASP A 64 26.94 29.87 -0.83
C ASP A 64 25.69 29.07 -0.43
N CYS A 65 24.54 29.34 -1.04
CA CYS A 65 23.32 28.55 -0.85
C CYS A 65 23.46 27.08 -1.30
N PHE A 66 24.31 26.81 -2.31
CA PHE A 66 24.64 25.44 -2.71
C PHE A 66 25.55 24.77 -1.68
N HIS A 67 26.53 25.49 -1.11
CA HIS A 67 27.38 24.96 -0.04
C HIS A 67 26.56 24.54 1.19
N THR A 68 25.61 25.37 1.65
CA THR A 68 24.70 25.00 2.76
C THR A 68 23.90 23.73 2.43
N ALA A 69 23.19 23.72 1.29
CA ALA A 69 22.40 22.56 0.87
C ALA A 69 23.27 21.30 0.61
N ASN A 70 24.56 21.47 0.32
CA ASN A 70 25.49 20.36 0.19
C ASN A 70 25.88 19.76 1.55
N SER A 71 26.07 20.57 2.58
CA SER A 71 26.36 20.10 3.94
C SER A 71 25.21 19.27 4.49
N ASP A 72 23.97 19.73 4.30
CA ASP A 72 22.76 19.06 4.82
C ASP A 72 22.40 17.76 4.07
N HIS A 73 22.74 17.66 2.78
CA HIS A 73 22.23 16.59 1.90
C HIS A 73 23.32 15.83 1.10
N LYS A 74 24.60 16.13 1.33
CA LYS A 74 25.78 15.48 0.71
C LYS A 74 25.70 15.34 -0.81
N LEU A 75 25.19 16.39 -1.48
CA LEU A 75 24.90 16.47 -2.92
C LEU A 75 26.16 16.34 -3.81
N PHE A 76 27.32 16.70 -3.29
CA PHE A 76 28.63 16.74 -3.92
C PHE A 76 29.71 16.44 -2.88
N GLN A 77 30.56 15.45 -3.17
CA GLN A 77 31.57 14.89 -2.24
C GLN A 77 32.97 14.87 -2.88
N LYS A 78 33.20 15.82 -3.78
CA LYS A 78 34.40 15.96 -4.62
C LYS A 78 35.05 17.31 -4.36
N SER A 79 36.30 17.48 -4.80
CA SER A 79 37.05 18.73 -4.66
C SER A 79 36.55 19.83 -5.62
N ALA A 80 36.86 21.10 -5.32
CA ALA A 80 36.53 22.24 -6.19
C ALA A 80 37.03 22.08 -7.64
N GLU A 81 38.20 21.47 -7.82
CA GLU A 81 38.84 21.21 -9.12
C GLU A 81 38.03 20.26 -10.03
N GLU A 82 37.12 19.47 -9.45
CA GLU A 82 36.28 18.50 -10.16
C GLU A 82 34.92 19.09 -10.59
N ILE A 83 34.66 20.37 -10.32
CA ILE A 83 33.44 21.06 -10.75
C ILE A 83 33.58 21.46 -12.22
N VAL A 84 32.60 21.08 -13.06
CA VAL A 84 32.65 21.39 -14.50
C VAL A 84 32.59 22.91 -14.68
N GLY A 85 33.59 23.47 -15.36
CA GLY A 85 33.74 24.92 -15.54
C GLY A 85 34.78 25.58 -14.62
N TYR A 86 35.29 24.89 -13.59
CA TYR A 86 36.27 25.45 -12.63
C TYR A 86 37.46 26.16 -13.31
N ASN A 87 38.02 25.54 -14.36
CA ASN A 87 39.17 26.08 -15.09
C ASN A 87 38.90 27.45 -15.73
N GLN A 88 37.66 27.77 -16.07
CA GLN A 88 37.24 29.00 -16.78
C GLN A 88 37.05 30.22 -15.86
N LEU A 89 37.18 30.05 -14.54
CA LEU A 89 36.96 31.10 -13.54
C LEU A 89 38.20 31.96 -13.25
N GLU A 90 38.00 33.15 -12.68
CA GLU A 90 39.09 34.01 -12.22
C GLU A 90 39.75 33.50 -10.92
N ALA A 91 40.97 33.97 -10.63
CA ALA A 91 41.73 33.53 -9.44
C ALA A 91 41.00 33.80 -8.11
N ASN A 92 40.27 34.92 -8.03
CA ASN A 92 39.46 35.28 -6.86
C ASN A 92 38.27 34.33 -6.65
N GLU A 93 37.62 33.92 -7.74
CA GLU A 93 36.48 33.00 -7.74
C GLU A 93 36.91 31.57 -7.38
N LYS A 94 38.05 31.13 -7.95
CA LYS A 94 38.72 29.86 -7.62
C LYS A 94 39.01 29.77 -6.13
N SER A 95 39.62 30.81 -5.54
CA SER A 95 39.88 30.85 -4.11
C SER A 95 38.61 30.85 -3.23
N LYS A 96 37.47 31.38 -3.71
CA LYS A 96 36.19 31.24 -3.00
C LYS A 96 35.68 29.79 -3.03
N LEU A 97 35.77 29.10 -4.17
CA LEU A 97 35.32 27.71 -4.29
C LEU A 97 36.23 26.72 -3.53
N GLU A 98 37.55 26.91 -3.55
CA GLU A 98 38.50 26.06 -2.80
C GLU A 98 38.27 26.10 -1.28
N LYS A 99 37.86 27.26 -0.75
CA LYS A 99 37.48 27.41 0.67
C LYS A 99 36.17 26.71 1.02
N LEU A 100 35.26 26.56 0.06
CA LEU A 100 33.93 25.94 0.25
C LEU A 100 33.91 24.45 -0.09
N PHE A 101 34.87 23.94 -0.87
CA PHE A 101 34.99 22.54 -1.29
C PHE A 101 36.44 22.03 -1.19
N PRO A 102 37.00 21.94 0.04
CA PRO A 102 38.38 21.55 0.28
C PRO A 102 38.66 20.09 -0.11
N LYS A 103 39.93 19.77 -0.39
CA LYS A 103 40.37 18.42 -0.73
C LYS A 103 40.29 17.49 0.49
N PRO A 104 39.71 16.28 0.39
CA PRO A 104 39.63 15.35 1.51
C PRO A 104 41.02 14.83 1.90
N GLN A 105 41.36 14.92 3.19
CA GLN A 105 42.63 14.42 3.72
C GLN A 105 42.60 12.91 3.92
N SER A 106 43.70 12.24 3.57
CA SER A 106 43.87 10.80 3.73
C SER A 106 44.57 10.44 5.05
N THR A 107 43.82 9.97 6.03
CA THR A 107 44.36 9.29 7.23
C THR A 107 44.29 7.77 7.03
N GLY A 108 45.43 7.11 6.83
CA GLY A 108 45.49 5.68 6.48
C GLY A 108 46.19 4.81 7.51
N GLN A 109 45.91 3.49 7.45
CA GLN A 109 46.80 2.43 7.93
C GLN A 109 46.79 1.27 6.92
N LYS A 110 47.98 0.74 6.62
CA LYS A 110 48.16 -0.50 5.83
C LYS A 110 47.94 -1.73 6.70
N ARG A 111 47.56 -2.85 6.07
CA ARG A 111 48.33 -4.11 6.16
C ARG A 111 48.40 -4.77 4.78
N GLU A 112 49.55 -5.34 4.46
CA GLU A 112 49.78 -6.11 3.22
C GLU A 112 49.14 -7.51 3.26
N PHE A 113 49.03 -8.12 2.07
CA PHE A 113 49.19 -9.57 1.90
C PHE A 113 50.04 -9.83 0.64
N ASP A 114 50.98 -10.75 0.73
CA ASP A 114 52.11 -10.83 -0.21
C ASP A 114 51.82 -11.52 -1.55
N ASN A 115 52.51 -11.06 -2.60
CA ASN A 115 52.77 -11.84 -3.81
C ASN A 115 54.13 -12.54 -3.67
N SER A 116 54.13 -13.82 -3.34
CA SER A 116 55.37 -14.61 -3.23
C SER A 116 55.72 -15.36 -4.52
N ALA A 117 56.64 -14.78 -5.31
CA ALA A 117 57.51 -15.47 -6.28
C ALA A 117 56.83 -16.15 -7.51
N THR A 118 57.50 -16.43 -8.63
CA THR A 118 58.94 -16.29 -8.97
C THR A 118 59.13 -15.89 -10.46
N THR A 119 60.36 -15.47 -10.78
CA THR A 119 61.06 -15.46 -12.09
C THR A 119 60.57 -16.46 -13.17
N SER A 120 60.75 -16.25 -14.48
CA SER A 120 61.20 -15.11 -15.30
C SER A 120 61.25 -15.55 -16.78
N ALA A 121 61.05 -14.64 -17.76
CA ALA A 121 61.47 -14.71 -19.19
C ALA A 121 61.28 -16.05 -19.97
N THR A 122 60.65 -16.10 -21.15
CA THR A 122 60.87 -15.21 -22.31
C THR A 122 59.62 -15.07 -23.22
N SER A 123 59.67 -14.06 -24.09
CA SER A 123 58.96 -13.91 -25.39
C SER A 123 57.78 -14.84 -25.73
N ASN A 124 56.58 -14.27 -25.84
CA ASN A 124 55.86 -14.19 -27.12
C ASN A 124 54.71 -13.16 -27.05
N GLU A 125 54.61 -12.29 -28.06
CA GLU A 125 53.53 -11.30 -28.17
C GLU A 125 52.26 -11.91 -28.77
N THR A 126 51.08 -11.64 -28.18
CA THR A 126 49.80 -11.68 -28.91
C THR A 126 48.84 -10.58 -28.40
N PRO A 127 48.04 -9.93 -29.28
CA PRO A 127 47.40 -8.65 -28.95
C PRO A 127 45.96 -8.78 -28.42
N VAL A 128 45.74 -8.52 -27.12
CA VAL A 128 44.39 -8.53 -26.51
C VAL A 128 43.57 -7.27 -26.84
N MET A 129 44.21 -6.10 -27.00
CA MET A 129 43.53 -4.80 -27.12
C MET A 129 42.62 -4.60 -28.34
N LYS A 130 42.69 -5.43 -29.39
CA LYS A 130 41.78 -5.31 -30.55
C LYS A 130 40.37 -5.86 -30.28
N LYS A 131 40.22 -6.84 -29.39
CA LYS A 131 39.01 -7.68 -29.34
C LYS A 131 37.76 -6.93 -28.86
N GLY A 132 37.85 -6.26 -27.70
CA GLY A 132 36.73 -5.50 -27.13
C GLY A 132 36.32 -4.23 -27.91
N LYS A 133 37.12 -3.79 -28.89
CA LYS A 133 36.73 -2.71 -29.81
C LYS A 133 35.93 -3.26 -30.99
N LEU A 134 36.37 -4.39 -31.56
CA LEU A 134 35.64 -5.12 -32.61
C LEU A 134 34.25 -5.57 -32.13
N GLU A 135 34.15 -6.20 -30.96
CA GLU A 135 32.87 -6.66 -30.40
C GLU A 135 31.84 -5.52 -30.23
N ASN A 136 32.29 -4.29 -29.97
CA ASN A 136 31.42 -3.11 -29.83
C ASN A 136 30.95 -2.58 -31.20
N ASP A 137 31.81 -2.59 -32.22
CA ASP A 137 31.45 -2.15 -33.57
C ASP A 137 30.64 -3.21 -34.35
N GLU A 138 30.89 -4.50 -34.10
CA GLU A 138 30.05 -5.61 -34.55
C GLU A 138 28.64 -5.55 -33.93
N LEU A 139 28.54 -5.27 -32.62
CA LEU A 139 27.25 -5.07 -31.94
C LEU A 139 26.46 -3.90 -32.54
N LYS A 140 27.11 -2.78 -32.88
CA LYS A 140 26.48 -1.65 -33.57
C LYS A 140 26.01 -2.04 -34.97
N ALA A 141 26.82 -2.77 -35.74
CA ALA A 141 26.45 -3.23 -37.07
C ALA A 141 25.24 -4.18 -37.03
N ALA A 142 25.19 -5.10 -36.06
CA ALA A 142 24.08 -6.00 -35.83
C ALA A 142 22.80 -5.26 -35.40
N LEU A 143 22.90 -4.29 -34.48
CA LEU A 143 21.78 -3.43 -34.07
C LEU A 143 21.24 -2.58 -35.21
N LYS A 144 22.11 -2.06 -36.09
CA LYS A 144 21.70 -1.34 -37.31
C LYS A 144 20.96 -2.24 -38.27
N ASN A 145 21.54 -3.40 -38.63
CA ASN A 145 20.90 -4.37 -39.52
C ASN A 145 19.52 -4.83 -39.00
N GLN A 146 19.42 -5.14 -37.70
CA GLN A 146 18.15 -5.44 -37.05
C GLN A 146 17.13 -4.30 -37.21
N SER A 147 17.55 -3.06 -37.01
CA SER A 147 16.67 -1.89 -37.13
C SER A 147 16.21 -1.67 -38.58
N ASP A 148 17.12 -1.76 -39.55
CA ASP A 148 16.84 -1.62 -40.98
C ASP A 148 15.86 -2.71 -41.48
N VAL A 149 15.99 -3.96 -40.99
CA VAL A 149 15.08 -5.06 -41.33
C VAL A 149 13.69 -4.86 -40.71
N LEU A 150 13.60 -4.50 -39.42
CA LEU A 150 12.32 -4.27 -38.74
C LEU A 150 11.57 -3.07 -39.32
N TRP A 151 12.27 -2.00 -39.68
CA TRP A 151 11.67 -0.80 -40.29
C TRP A 151 11.11 -1.07 -41.68
N LYS A 152 11.88 -1.75 -42.56
CA LYS A 152 11.41 -2.16 -43.89
C LYS A 152 10.20 -3.08 -43.79
N LEU A 153 10.22 -4.06 -42.88
CA LEU A 153 9.08 -4.95 -42.67
C LEU A 153 7.83 -4.19 -42.18
N ARG A 154 7.99 -3.21 -41.28
CA ARG A 154 6.88 -2.37 -40.80
C ARG A 154 6.26 -1.55 -41.92
N GLU A 155 7.07 -0.95 -42.81
CA GLU A 155 6.58 -0.23 -43.98
C GLU A 155 5.78 -1.15 -44.93
N GLU A 156 6.35 -2.29 -45.31
CA GLU A 156 5.75 -3.18 -46.30
C GLU A 156 4.43 -3.80 -45.80
N LEU A 157 4.38 -4.22 -44.54
CA LEU A 157 3.14 -4.68 -43.92
C LEU A 157 2.09 -3.57 -43.85
N LYS A 158 2.48 -2.31 -43.61
CA LYS A 158 1.57 -1.14 -43.60
C LYS A 158 1.09 -0.72 -45.00
N LYS A 159 1.78 -1.11 -46.07
CA LYS A 159 1.37 -0.91 -47.47
C LYS A 159 0.50 -2.05 -48.02
N HIS A 160 0.60 -3.26 -47.45
CA HIS A 160 0.06 -4.49 -48.05
C HIS A 160 -0.92 -5.27 -47.18
N LEU A 161 -1.28 -4.80 -45.98
CA LEU A 161 -2.31 -5.40 -45.14
C LEU A 161 -3.27 -4.34 -44.56
N ASN A 162 -4.53 -4.73 -44.40
CA ASN A 162 -5.53 -3.98 -43.65
C ASN A 162 -5.56 -4.37 -42.16
N HIS A 163 -6.43 -3.74 -41.37
CA HIS A 163 -6.53 -3.96 -39.91
C HIS A 163 -6.99 -5.39 -39.55
N GLU A 164 -7.87 -5.98 -40.35
CA GLU A 164 -8.51 -7.28 -40.11
C GLU A 164 -7.56 -8.43 -40.47
N GLU A 165 -6.82 -8.34 -41.58
CA GLU A 165 -5.73 -9.27 -41.93
C GLU A 165 -4.63 -9.29 -40.84
N ILE A 166 -4.32 -8.13 -40.24
CA ILE A 166 -3.36 -8.02 -39.13
C ILE A 166 -3.90 -8.73 -37.87
N GLU A 167 -5.18 -8.57 -37.53
CA GLU A 167 -5.81 -9.32 -36.43
C GLU A 167 -5.83 -10.83 -36.70
N GLU A 168 -6.19 -11.27 -37.90
CA GLU A 168 -6.27 -12.69 -38.24
C GLU A 168 -4.90 -13.37 -38.19
N LEU A 169 -3.85 -12.73 -38.72
CA LEU A 169 -2.46 -13.23 -38.61
C LEU A 169 -1.99 -13.33 -37.16
N LEU A 170 -2.37 -12.37 -36.30
CA LEU A 170 -2.05 -12.42 -34.87
C LEU A 170 -2.77 -13.57 -34.16
N VAL A 171 -4.06 -13.78 -34.44
CA VAL A 171 -4.85 -14.89 -33.88
C VAL A 171 -4.32 -16.25 -34.35
N ALA A 172 -4.04 -16.41 -35.65
CA ALA A 172 -3.49 -17.64 -36.24
C ALA A 172 -2.15 -18.08 -35.61
N ASN A 173 -1.40 -17.12 -35.07
CA ASN A 173 -0.11 -17.32 -34.39
C ASN A 173 -0.20 -17.28 -32.85
N LYS A 174 -1.39 -17.53 -32.28
CA LYS A 174 -1.65 -17.60 -30.82
C LYS A 174 -1.31 -16.30 -30.06
N SER A 175 -1.41 -15.15 -30.71
CA SER A 175 -1.38 -13.83 -30.06
C SER A 175 -2.80 -13.44 -29.62
N TYR A 176 -2.96 -12.96 -28.39
CA TYR A 176 -4.28 -12.71 -27.80
C TYR A 176 -4.93 -11.40 -28.29
N LYS A 177 -6.26 -11.41 -28.52
CA LYS A 177 -7.06 -10.25 -28.95
C LYS A 177 -7.00 -9.11 -27.92
N SER A 178 -6.19 -8.10 -28.22
CA SER A 178 -5.95 -6.95 -27.34
C SER A 178 -6.98 -5.83 -27.57
N LYS A 179 -8.19 -5.95 -27.00
CA LYS A 179 -9.26 -4.92 -27.09
C LYS A 179 -8.84 -3.48 -26.73
N LYS A 180 -7.72 -3.27 -26.02
CA LYS A 180 -7.17 -1.94 -25.68
C LYS A 180 -5.80 -1.66 -26.35
N GLY A 181 -5.56 -2.18 -27.56
CA GLY A 181 -4.33 -1.96 -28.35
C GLY A 181 -4.59 -1.32 -29.71
N GLY A 182 -4.13 -0.09 -29.93
CA GLY A 182 -4.25 0.59 -31.23
C GLY A 182 -3.40 -0.05 -32.34
N PRO A 183 -3.73 0.19 -33.62
CA PRO A 183 -3.23 -0.56 -34.78
C PRO A 183 -1.70 -0.64 -34.87
N GLU A 184 -0.98 0.46 -34.61
CA GLU A 184 0.49 0.48 -34.64
C GLU A 184 1.12 -0.52 -33.65
N ARG A 185 0.50 -0.79 -32.49
CA ARG A 185 0.97 -1.81 -31.53
C ARG A 185 0.66 -3.24 -32.00
N MET A 186 -0.33 -3.43 -32.87
CA MET A 186 -0.62 -4.74 -33.47
C MET A 186 0.35 -5.01 -34.63
N LEU A 187 0.62 -3.99 -35.44
CA LEU A 187 1.67 -4.00 -36.45
C LEU A 187 3.05 -4.31 -35.84
N ASP A 188 3.46 -3.62 -34.76
CA ASP A 188 4.75 -3.88 -34.11
C ASP A 188 4.89 -5.29 -33.53
N LYS A 189 3.79 -5.89 -33.03
CA LYS A 189 3.77 -7.30 -32.62
C LYS A 189 3.94 -8.24 -33.82
N LEU A 190 3.21 -7.99 -34.91
CA LEU A 190 3.27 -8.79 -36.13
C LEU A 190 4.66 -8.72 -36.78
N VAL A 191 5.30 -7.54 -36.77
CA VAL A 191 6.69 -7.31 -37.19
C VAL A 191 7.67 -8.18 -36.39
N ASP A 192 7.59 -8.24 -35.05
CA ASP A 192 8.46 -9.14 -34.24
C ASP A 192 8.22 -10.61 -34.56
N MET A 193 6.95 -11.01 -34.66
CA MET A 193 6.54 -12.40 -34.90
C MET A 193 6.95 -12.90 -36.29
N ILE A 194 6.99 -12.04 -37.30
CA ILE A 194 7.53 -12.37 -38.64
C ILE A 194 9.06 -12.31 -38.64
N ALA A 195 9.68 -11.33 -37.99
CA ALA A 195 11.13 -11.18 -38.00
C ALA A 195 11.86 -12.29 -37.24
N PHE A 196 11.39 -12.68 -36.04
CA PHE A 196 12.05 -13.64 -35.15
C PHE A 196 11.25 -14.93 -34.90
N GLY A 197 10.07 -15.08 -35.51
CA GLY A 197 9.10 -16.14 -35.22
C GLY A 197 8.23 -15.83 -33.99
N PRO A 198 7.01 -16.38 -33.86
CA PRO A 198 6.21 -16.23 -32.64
C PRO A 198 6.92 -16.79 -31.42
N ALA A 199 6.98 -16.00 -30.35
CA ALA A 199 7.46 -16.46 -29.05
C ALA A 199 6.57 -17.57 -28.50
N GLN A 200 7.19 -18.57 -27.87
CA GLN A 200 6.48 -19.62 -27.13
C GLN A 200 5.65 -19.00 -25.99
N PRO A 201 4.55 -19.66 -25.57
CA PRO A 201 3.81 -19.25 -24.39
C PRO A 201 4.75 -19.15 -23.17
N CYS A 202 4.53 -18.14 -22.33
CA CYS A 202 5.34 -17.97 -21.12
C CYS A 202 5.14 -19.15 -20.15
N PRO A 203 6.22 -19.70 -19.56
CA PRO A 203 6.16 -20.90 -18.71
C PRO A 203 5.39 -20.71 -17.40
N GLN A 204 5.16 -19.48 -16.94
CA GLN A 204 4.36 -19.20 -15.73
C GLN A 204 2.87 -18.97 -16.02
N CYS A 205 2.54 -18.18 -17.05
CA CYS A 205 1.17 -17.72 -17.29
C CYS A 205 0.46 -18.43 -18.48
N ASN A 206 1.21 -19.21 -19.28
CA ASN A 206 0.78 -19.77 -20.58
C ASN A 206 0.12 -18.73 -21.54
N LYS A 207 0.45 -17.44 -21.38
CA LYS A 207 0.02 -16.35 -22.26
C LYS A 207 1.18 -15.85 -23.13
N THR A 208 0.84 -15.06 -24.14
CA THR A 208 1.78 -14.51 -25.12
C THR A 208 2.85 -13.61 -24.47
N LEU A 209 4.11 -13.84 -24.82
CA LEU A 209 5.23 -12.94 -24.52
C LEU A 209 5.22 -11.78 -25.53
N THR A 210 5.33 -10.53 -25.06
CA THR A 210 5.45 -9.34 -25.93
C THR A 210 6.79 -8.66 -25.66
N TYR A 211 7.48 -8.23 -26.73
CA TYR A 211 8.69 -7.41 -26.60
C TYR A 211 8.33 -6.00 -26.14
N TYR A 212 9.08 -5.45 -25.19
CA TYR A 212 8.99 -4.04 -24.81
C TYR A 212 10.36 -3.36 -24.93
N THR A 213 10.34 -2.14 -25.48
CA THR A 213 11.52 -1.33 -25.78
C THR A 213 12.11 -0.60 -24.57
N ASP A 214 11.34 -0.45 -23.48
CA ASP A 214 11.74 0.17 -22.21
C ASP A 214 12.76 -0.69 -21.44
N ILE A 215 12.45 -1.97 -21.26
CA ILE A 215 13.26 -2.95 -20.53
C ILE A 215 14.21 -3.76 -21.42
N HIS A 216 14.18 -3.52 -22.73
CA HIS A 216 14.89 -4.31 -23.75
C HIS A 216 14.73 -5.84 -23.57
N ALA A 217 13.51 -6.31 -23.30
CA ALA A 217 13.20 -7.72 -23.06
C ALA A 217 11.75 -8.07 -23.41
N TYR A 218 11.42 -9.36 -23.40
CA TYR A 218 10.05 -9.86 -23.51
C TYR A 218 9.44 -9.99 -22.12
N ARG A 219 8.18 -9.61 -21.95
CA ARG A 219 7.40 -9.67 -20.68
C ARG A 219 6.09 -10.45 -20.94
N CYS A 220 5.61 -11.28 -20.01
CA CYS A 220 4.27 -11.89 -20.14
C CYS A 220 3.21 -10.79 -20.23
N SER A 221 2.28 -10.91 -21.18
CA SER A 221 1.14 -9.97 -21.33
C SER A 221 -0.10 -10.39 -20.54
N GLY A 222 -0.03 -11.51 -19.83
CA GLY A 222 -1.07 -12.05 -18.97
C GLY A 222 -0.83 -11.83 -17.48
N SER A 223 -1.75 -12.35 -16.69
CA SER A 223 -1.69 -12.33 -15.23
C SER A 223 -1.51 -13.74 -14.67
N VAL A 224 -0.99 -13.84 -13.44
CA VAL A 224 -0.97 -15.08 -12.66
C VAL A 224 -2.35 -15.33 -12.07
N THR A 225 -3.03 -14.25 -11.65
CA THR A 225 -4.36 -14.23 -11.03
C THR A 225 -5.16 -13.03 -11.54
N GLU A 226 -6.39 -12.89 -11.08
CA GLU A 226 -7.24 -11.71 -11.30
C GLU A 226 -6.75 -10.42 -10.61
N TYR A 227 -5.74 -10.49 -9.73
CA TYR A 227 -5.10 -9.33 -9.07
C TYR A 227 -3.68 -9.07 -9.61
N THR A 228 -2.84 -10.10 -9.75
CA THR A 228 -1.40 -9.98 -10.02
C THR A 228 -1.00 -10.31 -11.46
N ARG A 229 -0.36 -9.33 -12.11
CA ARG A 229 0.27 -9.46 -13.44
C ARG A 229 1.45 -10.45 -13.39
N CYS A 230 1.67 -11.19 -14.48
CA CYS A 230 2.80 -12.11 -14.55
C CYS A 230 4.11 -11.36 -14.81
N LEU A 231 4.99 -11.39 -13.83
CA LEU A 231 6.29 -10.72 -13.87
C LEU A 231 7.36 -11.43 -14.70
N TYR A 232 7.05 -12.57 -15.33
CA TYR A 232 8.02 -13.29 -16.15
C TYR A 232 8.57 -12.43 -17.29
N THR A 233 9.88 -12.18 -17.26
CA THR A 233 10.63 -11.51 -18.31
C THR A 233 11.78 -12.37 -18.83
N THR A 234 12.05 -12.33 -20.13
CA THR A 234 13.22 -12.99 -20.74
C THR A 234 13.79 -12.18 -21.90
N LYS A 235 15.13 -12.19 -22.03
CA LYS A 235 15.84 -11.67 -23.23
C LYS A 235 15.92 -12.72 -24.35
N LYS A 236 15.71 -14.00 -24.05
CA LYS A 236 15.72 -15.12 -25.00
C LYS A 236 14.45 -15.98 -24.83
N PRO A 237 13.31 -15.58 -25.41
CA PRO A 237 12.14 -16.46 -25.48
C PRO A 237 12.40 -17.60 -26.48
N GLY A 238 11.95 -18.81 -26.14
CA GLY A 238 11.83 -19.88 -27.13
C GLY A 238 10.92 -19.44 -28.28
N ARG A 239 11.18 -19.92 -29.50
CA ARG A 239 10.44 -19.54 -30.71
C ARG A 239 9.67 -20.71 -31.31
N THR A 240 8.72 -20.38 -32.18
CA THR A 240 7.97 -21.32 -33.02
C THR A 240 7.94 -20.79 -34.46
N GLN A 241 7.54 -21.64 -35.41
CA GLN A 241 7.43 -21.23 -36.82
C GLN A 241 6.17 -20.38 -37.05
N PHE A 242 6.32 -19.23 -37.72
CA PHE A 242 5.21 -18.37 -38.13
C PHE A 242 4.29 -19.11 -39.12
N ARG A 243 2.97 -19.03 -38.88
CA ARG A 243 1.92 -19.66 -39.70
C ARG A 243 1.10 -18.60 -40.41
N ILE A 244 0.84 -18.81 -41.69
CA ILE A 244 -0.07 -17.97 -42.50
C ILE A 244 -1.26 -18.87 -42.88
N PRO A 245 -2.52 -18.49 -42.55
CA PRO A 245 -3.73 -19.17 -43.02
C PRO A 245 -3.72 -19.43 -44.53
N SER A 246 -4.32 -20.55 -44.94
CA SER A 246 -4.29 -21.03 -46.33
C SER A 246 -5.07 -20.12 -47.29
N GLU A 247 -5.97 -19.32 -46.74
CA GLU A 247 -6.94 -18.45 -47.40
C GLU A 247 -6.26 -17.14 -47.79
N MET A 248 -5.78 -16.36 -46.81
CA MET A 248 -4.94 -15.18 -47.04
C MET A 248 -3.70 -15.47 -47.91
N LYS A 249 -3.15 -16.69 -47.89
CA LYS A 249 -2.02 -17.10 -48.73
C LYS A 249 -2.37 -17.29 -50.22
N LYS A 250 -3.65 -17.44 -50.56
CA LYS A 250 -4.15 -17.44 -51.96
C LYS A 250 -4.37 -16.01 -52.45
N GLU A 251 -4.95 -15.16 -51.60
CA GLU A 251 -5.42 -13.81 -51.94
C GLU A 251 -4.29 -12.77 -51.94
N ASN A 252 -3.49 -12.72 -50.87
CA ASN A 252 -2.47 -11.70 -50.69
C ASN A 252 -1.11 -12.14 -51.30
N LYS A 253 -0.77 -11.55 -52.45
CA LYS A 253 0.47 -11.82 -53.21
C LYS A 253 1.75 -11.53 -52.43
N TYR A 254 1.70 -10.66 -51.42
CA TYR A 254 2.85 -10.35 -50.54
C TYR A 254 3.08 -11.49 -49.55
N LEU A 255 2.03 -11.90 -48.81
CA LEU A 255 2.09 -13.00 -47.84
C LEU A 255 2.55 -14.33 -48.45
N LYS A 256 2.23 -14.57 -49.73
CA LYS A 256 2.70 -15.76 -50.48
C LYS A 256 4.23 -15.79 -50.71
N LYS A 257 4.91 -14.63 -50.68
CA LYS A 257 6.37 -14.49 -50.87
C LYS A 257 7.14 -14.29 -49.55
N LEU A 258 6.44 -14.00 -48.46
CA LEU A 258 7.04 -13.67 -47.16
C LEU A 258 7.83 -14.86 -46.59
N LYS A 259 9.07 -14.60 -46.15
CA LYS A 259 9.92 -15.54 -45.42
C LYS A 259 9.90 -15.19 -43.93
N SER A 260 9.90 -16.20 -43.06
CA SER A 260 9.98 -16.05 -41.61
C SER A 260 10.61 -17.30 -40.97
N PRO A 261 11.52 -17.18 -39.99
CA PRO A 261 12.08 -15.93 -39.47
C PRO A 261 13.02 -15.25 -40.50
N LEU A 262 13.25 -13.95 -40.31
CA LEU A 262 14.21 -13.14 -41.06
C LEU A 262 15.52 -12.91 -40.27
N LEU A 263 15.47 -13.03 -38.94
CA LEU A 263 16.56 -12.84 -37.99
C LEU A 263 16.57 -13.99 -36.97
N THR A 264 17.75 -14.41 -36.53
CA THR A 264 17.93 -15.58 -35.64
C THR A 264 17.66 -15.28 -34.17
N GLU A 265 18.31 -14.24 -33.62
CA GLU A 265 18.07 -13.73 -32.28
C GLU A 265 17.91 -12.20 -32.28
N ARG A 266 17.19 -11.67 -31.27
CA ARG A 266 17.05 -10.23 -31.06
C ARG A 266 18.29 -9.71 -30.31
N VAL A 267 18.97 -8.73 -30.92
CA VAL A 267 20.16 -8.05 -30.38
C VAL A 267 19.72 -6.86 -29.51
N TYR A 268 20.44 -6.61 -28.42
CA TYR A 268 20.14 -5.57 -27.43
C TYR A 268 21.29 -4.58 -27.23
N PRO A 269 21.01 -3.30 -26.91
CA PRO A 269 22.04 -2.37 -26.44
C PRO A 269 22.67 -2.85 -25.13
N ALA A 270 23.98 -2.60 -24.95
CA ALA A 270 24.70 -2.99 -23.73
C ALA A 270 24.25 -2.24 -22.46
N ALA A 271 23.63 -1.07 -22.61
CA ALA A 271 23.20 -0.20 -21.50
C ALA A 271 21.74 -0.43 -21.08
N ALA A 272 21.42 -1.65 -20.62
CA ALA A 272 20.13 -1.98 -20.00
C ALA A 272 20.31 -2.15 -18.48
N PHE A 273 20.13 -1.05 -17.72
CA PHE A 273 20.30 -1.03 -16.26
C PHE A 273 19.25 -1.89 -15.54
N GLU A 274 19.67 -2.55 -14.47
CA GLU A 274 18.75 -3.21 -13.53
C GLU A 274 18.10 -2.16 -12.61
N GLU A 275 16.77 -2.09 -12.60
CA GLU A 275 16.04 -1.23 -11.67
C GLU A 275 16.06 -1.83 -10.26
N LYS A 276 16.88 -1.27 -9.38
CA LYS A 276 16.75 -1.49 -7.93
C LYS A 276 15.64 -0.56 -7.41
N PRO A 277 14.62 -1.06 -6.69
CA PRO A 277 13.57 -0.22 -6.13
C PRO A 277 14.16 0.71 -5.08
N VAL A 278 13.86 2.00 -5.18
CA VAL A 278 14.23 3.01 -4.17
C VAL A 278 13.16 2.99 -3.08
N SER A 279 13.55 2.57 -1.87
CA SER A 279 12.70 2.70 -0.68
C SER A 279 12.67 4.14 -0.17
N GLY A 280 11.56 4.54 0.44
CA GLY A 280 11.41 5.82 1.14
C GLY A 280 10.44 6.79 0.46
N SER A 281 9.20 6.82 0.95
CA SER A 281 8.33 8.00 0.88
C SER A 281 7.97 8.38 2.30
N LYS A 282 8.17 9.65 2.68
CA LYS A 282 7.67 10.16 3.96
C LYS A 282 6.14 10.26 3.90
N ALA A 283 5.47 10.02 5.02
CA ALA A 283 4.03 10.23 5.13
C ALA A 283 3.67 11.67 4.70
N PHE A 284 2.66 11.80 3.86
CA PHE A 284 2.15 13.09 3.40
C PHE A 284 0.86 13.38 4.15
N VAL A 285 0.86 14.42 4.99
CA VAL A 285 -0.35 14.86 5.69
C VAL A 285 -1.30 15.47 4.66
N SER A 286 -2.46 14.86 4.45
CA SER A 286 -3.54 15.46 3.67
C SER A 286 -4.09 16.69 4.38
N GLU A 287 -4.21 17.81 3.67
CA GLU A 287 -4.94 18.96 4.20
C GLU A 287 -6.39 18.56 4.47
N ASN A 288 -6.87 18.80 5.69
CA ASN A 288 -8.17 18.37 6.17
C ASN A 288 -9.27 19.26 5.55
N ASN A 289 -9.63 18.97 4.31
CA ASN A 289 -10.64 19.71 3.57
C ASN A 289 -12.02 19.32 4.12
N ASN A 290 -12.51 20.08 5.12
CA ASN A 290 -13.78 19.88 5.82
C ASN A 290 -15.01 20.17 4.92
N GLN A 291 -15.07 19.55 3.74
CA GLN A 291 -16.26 19.57 2.89
C GLN A 291 -17.35 18.70 3.53
N LYS A 292 -18.52 19.30 3.77
CA LYS A 292 -19.65 18.66 4.44
C LYS A 292 -20.19 17.50 3.59
N MET A 293 -20.17 16.27 4.13
CA MET A 293 -20.91 15.16 3.52
C MET A 293 -22.42 15.43 3.61
N VAL A 294 -23.10 15.33 2.46
CA VAL A 294 -24.56 15.44 2.36
C VAL A 294 -25.14 14.04 2.27
N VAL A 295 -26.03 13.70 3.21
CA VAL A 295 -26.63 12.36 3.34
C VAL A 295 -28.13 12.47 3.13
N LYS A 296 -28.66 11.84 2.08
CA LYS A 296 -30.08 11.85 1.74
C LYS A 296 -30.54 10.49 1.22
N GLY A 297 -31.75 10.10 1.55
CA GLY A 297 -32.30 8.78 1.18
C GLY A 297 -31.56 7.57 1.76
N GLY A 298 -30.65 7.77 2.73
CA GLY A 298 -29.76 6.73 3.26
C GLY A 298 -28.38 6.64 2.59
N TYR A 299 -28.13 7.44 1.56
CA TYR A 299 -26.88 7.39 0.80
C TYR A 299 -26.17 8.75 0.80
N VAL A 300 -24.87 8.72 0.55
CA VAL A 300 -24.01 9.89 0.66
C VAL A 300 -23.57 10.31 -0.72
N VAL A 301 -24.03 11.49 -1.16
CA VAL A 301 -23.51 12.13 -2.36
C VAL A 301 -22.11 12.65 -2.03
N ASP A 302 -21.14 12.39 -2.92
CA ASP A 302 -19.77 12.88 -2.73
C ASP A 302 -19.77 14.43 -2.65
N PRO A 303 -19.11 15.06 -1.65
CA PRO A 303 -19.11 16.53 -1.50
C PRO A 303 -18.54 17.30 -2.70
N ARG A 304 -17.86 16.61 -3.61
CA ARG A 304 -17.25 17.16 -4.82
C ARG A 304 -18.15 16.99 -6.07
N CYS A 305 -19.39 16.56 -5.89
CA CYS A 305 -20.43 16.63 -6.91
C CYS A 305 -21.07 18.02 -6.89
N ASP A 306 -21.15 18.67 -8.05
CA ASP A 306 -21.58 20.06 -8.21
C ASP A 306 -23.04 20.31 -7.74
N VAL A 307 -23.84 19.25 -7.66
CA VAL A 307 -25.25 19.25 -7.24
C VAL A 307 -25.50 18.50 -5.92
N ALA A 308 -24.45 18.27 -5.11
CA ALA A 308 -24.55 17.50 -3.87
C ALA A 308 -25.57 18.06 -2.85
N GLU A 309 -25.79 19.37 -2.81
CA GLU A 309 -26.75 19.98 -1.89
C GLU A 309 -28.22 19.85 -2.35
N THR A 310 -28.51 19.63 -3.64
CA THR A 310 -29.89 19.53 -4.18
C THR A 310 -30.33 18.11 -4.51
N THR A 311 -29.39 17.16 -4.57
CA THR A 311 -29.64 15.78 -5.00
C THR A 311 -29.51 14.73 -3.89
N HIS A 312 -30.03 13.53 -4.15
CA HIS A 312 -29.83 12.28 -3.41
C HIS A 312 -29.39 11.16 -4.38
N VAL A 313 -28.76 10.08 -3.89
CA VAL A 313 -28.43 8.93 -4.76
C VAL A 313 -29.71 8.25 -5.23
N TYR A 314 -29.81 7.93 -6.51
CA TYR A 314 -30.97 7.25 -7.06
C TYR A 314 -31.03 5.79 -6.58
N VAL A 315 -32.18 5.39 -6.04
CA VAL A 315 -32.49 4.03 -5.61
C VAL A 315 -33.56 3.48 -6.52
N ASP A 316 -33.37 2.27 -7.01
CA ASP A 316 -34.36 1.60 -7.86
C ASP A 316 -35.64 1.30 -7.05
N PRO A 317 -36.83 1.76 -7.47
CA PRO A 317 -38.05 1.59 -6.69
C PRO A 317 -38.58 0.14 -6.66
N ILE A 318 -38.09 -0.74 -7.55
CA ILE A 318 -38.52 -2.13 -7.66
C ILE A 318 -37.54 -3.05 -6.91
N THR A 319 -36.25 -2.96 -7.26
CA THR A 319 -35.20 -3.83 -6.67
C THR A 319 -34.68 -3.32 -5.33
N LYS A 320 -34.94 -2.04 -5.00
CA LYS A 320 -34.38 -1.31 -3.85
C LYS A 320 -32.85 -1.21 -3.86
N HIS A 321 -32.20 -1.56 -4.96
CA HIS A 321 -30.75 -1.45 -5.09
C HIS A 321 -30.35 0.00 -5.42
N PRO A 322 -29.35 0.58 -4.74
CA PRO A 322 -28.89 1.93 -5.01
C PRO A 322 -27.97 1.96 -6.23
N TRP A 323 -28.10 2.98 -7.08
CA TRP A 323 -27.25 3.17 -8.25
C TRP A 323 -25.94 3.86 -7.86
N GLN A 324 -25.17 3.20 -6.99
CA GLN A 324 -23.81 3.61 -6.60
C GLN A 324 -22.86 2.42 -6.55
N VAL A 325 -21.58 2.67 -6.79
CA VAL A 325 -20.52 1.70 -6.53
C VAL A 325 -19.19 2.39 -6.25
N ASN A 326 -18.42 1.82 -5.33
CA ASN A 326 -17.04 2.20 -5.05
C ASN A 326 -16.12 1.06 -5.51
N LEU A 327 -15.17 1.38 -6.39
CA LEU A 327 -14.21 0.45 -6.96
C LEU A 327 -12.80 0.74 -6.48
N SER A 328 -12.01 -0.31 -6.24
CA SER A 328 -10.62 -0.25 -5.80
C SER A 328 -9.71 -1.07 -6.73
N ALA A 329 -8.45 -0.67 -6.90
CA ALA A 329 -7.45 -1.48 -7.58
C ALA A 329 -6.02 -1.13 -7.20
N VAL A 330 -5.32 -2.09 -6.62
CA VAL A 330 -3.89 -2.02 -6.32
C VAL A 330 -3.09 -2.96 -7.23
N ASP A 331 -1.96 -2.45 -7.72
CA ASP A 331 -0.90 -3.25 -8.35
C ASP A 331 0.46 -2.62 -7.97
N ILE A 332 1.09 -3.20 -6.96
CA ILE A 332 2.37 -2.77 -6.39
C ILE A 332 3.47 -2.72 -7.47
N THR A 333 3.42 -3.60 -8.48
CA THR A 333 4.45 -3.67 -9.53
C THR A 333 4.45 -2.46 -10.46
N THR A 334 3.32 -1.77 -10.57
CA THR A 334 3.21 -0.49 -11.29
C THR A 334 2.99 0.70 -10.36
N GLY A 335 3.15 0.50 -9.04
CA GLY A 335 2.86 1.49 -7.99
C GLY A 335 1.40 1.95 -7.97
N LYS A 336 0.49 1.25 -8.68
CA LYS A 336 -0.92 1.62 -8.79
C LYS A 336 -1.60 1.39 -7.44
N ASN A 337 -2.22 2.44 -6.93
CA ASN A 337 -3.21 2.40 -5.85
C ASN A 337 -4.30 3.38 -6.29
N SER A 338 -5.49 2.90 -6.66
CA SER A 338 -6.50 3.74 -7.33
C SER A 338 -7.92 3.39 -6.94
N PHE A 339 -8.74 4.42 -6.74
CA PHE A 339 -10.18 4.31 -6.54
C PHE A 339 -10.95 4.81 -7.76
N TYR A 340 -12.19 4.34 -7.91
CA TYR A 340 -13.18 4.87 -8.85
C TYR A 340 -14.58 4.76 -8.24
N LYS A 341 -15.20 5.89 -7.91
CA LYS A 341 -16.58 6.00 -7.43
C LYS A 341 -17.49 6.40 -8.60
N LEU A 342 -18.65 5.77 -8.67
CA LEU A 342 -19.70 6.01 -9.67
C LEU A 342 -21.05 6.08 -8.94
N GLN A 343 -21.83 7.13 -9.16
CA GLN A 343 -23.16 7.32 -8.55
C GLN A 343 -24.12 7.95 -9.57
N ILE A 344 -25.36 7.45 -9.66
CA ILE A 344 -26.47 8.22 -10.23
C ILE A 344 -27.08 9.01 -9.07
N VAL A 345 -27.24 10.32 -9.24
CA VAL A 345 -27.94 11.19 -8.30
C VAL A 345 -29.15 11.84 -8.97
N LYS A 346 -30.20 12.08 -8.19
CA LYS A 346 -31.46 12.68 -8.64
C LYS A 346 -31.77 13.91 -7.79
N ASP A 347 -32.30 14.98 -8.36
CA ASP A 347 -32.76 16.14 -7.59
C ASP A 347 -33.92 15.79 -6.64
N ASP A 348 -33.92 16.39 -5.45
CA ASP A 348 -34.95 16.21 -4.42
C ASP A 348 -36.33 16.75 -4.85
N LYS A 349 -36.34 17.72 -5.79
CA LYS A 349 -37.54 18.46 -6.23
C LYS A 349 -37.88 18.26 -7.71
N GLY A 350 -37.04 17.51 -8.44
CA GLY A 350 -37.14 17.34 -9.89
C GLY A 350 -37.27 15.87 -10.31
N SER A 351 -37.36 15.68 -11.62
CA SER A 351 -37.15 14.38 -12.28
C SER A 351 -35.77 14.32 -12.97
N THR A 352 -34.90 15.29 -12.70
CA THR A 352 -33.54 15.42 -13.22
C THR A 352 -32.57 14.42 -12.61
N PHE A 353 -31.77 13.78 -13.46
CA PHE A 353 -30.76 12.78 -13.11
C PHE A 353 -29.37 13.22 -13.58
N HIS A 354 -28.38 13.01 -12.72
CA HIS A 354 -26.98 13.31 -13.01
C HIS A 354 -26.09 12.08 -12.74
N LEU A 355 -25.12 11.84 -13.61
CA LEU A 355 -24.10 10.82 -13.43
C LEU A 355 -22.86 11.45 -12.80
N PHE A 356 -22.57 11.11 -11.54
CA PHE A 356 -21.35 11.51 -10.85
C PHE A 356 -20.27 10.44 -10.94
N ARG A 357 -19.04 10.87 -11.27
CA ARG A 357 -17.83 10.05 -11.28
C ARG A 357 -16.71 10.74 -10.52
N ALA A 358 -16.02 10.01 -9.65
CA ALA A 358 -14.78 10.45 -9.02
C ALA A 358 -13.71 9.37 -9.12
N TRP A 359 -12.51 9.71 -9.57
CA TRP A 359 -11.40 8.77 -9.76
C TRP A 359 -10.09 9.38 -9.28
N GLY A 360 -9.15 8.54 -8.86
CA GLY A 360 -7.85 9.04 -8.42
C GLY A 360 -6.99 8.00 -7.73
N ARG A 361 -5.94 8.47 -7.07
CA ARG A 361 -5.07 7.70 -6.18
C ARG A 361 -5.51 7.89 -4.73
N VAL A 362 -5.71 6.77 -4.03
CA VAL A 362 -6.12 6.72 -2.61
C VAL A 362 -5.13 7.51 -1.75
N GLY A 363 -5.64 8.30 -0.81
CA GLY A 363 -4.85 9.16 0.08
C GLY A 363 -4.17 10.36 -0.58
N THR A 364 -4.55 10.76 -1.80
CA THR A 364 -3.90 11.90 -2.48
C THR A 364 -4.89 12.76 -3.26
N THR A 365 -4.49 14.01 -3.52
CA THR A 365 -5.20 14.94 -4.42
C THR A 365 -5.05 14.60 -5.91
N ILE A 366 -4.31 13.54 -6.28
CA ILE A 366 -4.23 13.07 -7.68
C ILE A 366 -5.55 12.40 -8.04
N GLY A 367 -6.38 13.08 -8.82
CA GLY A 367 -7.65 12.55 -9.30
C GLY A 367 -8.41 13.54 -10.17
N GLY A 368 -9.68 13.22 -10.39
CA GLY A 368 -10.65 14.10 -11.01
C GLY A 368 -12.06 13.72 -10.57
N VAL A 369 -12.96 14.68 -10.70
CA VAL A 369 -14.40 14.47 -10.57
C VAL A 369 -15.08 14.94 -11.86
N LYS A 370 -16.23 14.37 -12.18
CA LYS A 370 -17.10 14.84 -13.27
C LYS A 370 -18.55 14.47 -12.99
N THR A 371 -19.38 15.49 -12.87
CA THR A 371 -20.84 15.38 -12.95
C THR A 371 -21.26 15.55 -14.43
N GLU A 372 -22.21 14.76 -14.89
CA GLU A 372 -22.88 14.92 -16.19
C GLU A 372 -24.39 14.97 -15.96
N ASP A 373 -25.06 15.92 -16.60
CA ASP A 373 -26.52 16.08 -16.57
C ASP A 373 -27.16 15.28 -17.71
N TYR A 374 -28.22 14.53 -17.39
CA TYR A 374 -29.02 13.73 -18.33
C TYR A 374 -30.47 14.22 -18.43
N GLY A 375 -30.84 15.29 -17.73
CA GLY A 375 -32.23 15.74 -17.65
C GLY A 375 -33.12 14.65 -17.06
N GLU A 376 -34.30 14.45 -17.63
CA GLU A 376 -35.24 13.40 -17.21
C GLU A 376 -34.92 12.01 -17.81
N ASP A 377 -33.86 11.87 -18.63
CA ASP A 377 -33.50 10.61 -19.30
C ASP A 377 -32.69 9.67 -18.39
N LEU A 378 -33.43 8.98 -17.51
CA LEU A 378 -32.89 7.92 -16.67
C LEU A 378 -32.28 6.76 -17.48
N GLU A 379 -32.80 6.43 -18.67
CA GLU A 379 -32.32 5.27 -19.43
C GLU A 379 -30.93 5.53 -20.02
N ALA A 380 -30.69 6.73 -20.58
CA ALA A 380 -29.37 7.16 -21.01
C ALA A 380 -28.38 7.24 -19.83
N CYS A 381 -28.83 7.75 -18.67
CA CYS A 381 -28.00 7.83 -17.47
C CYS A 381 -27.58 6.43 -16.96
N GLN A 382 -28.52 5.50 -16.86
CA GLN A 382 -28.24 4.10 -16.50
C GLN A 382 -27.35 3.39 -17.53
N LYS A 383 -27.53 3.68 -18.82
CA LYS A 383 -26.74 3.09 -19.90
C LYS A 383 -25.27 3.51 -19.85
N GLU A 384 -24.98 4.78 -19.61
CA GLU A 384 -23.61 5.26 -19.39
C GLU A 384 -23.02 4.75 -18.06
N PHE A 385 -23.83 4.66 -17.00
CA PHE A 385 -23.42 4.04 -15.72
C PHE A 385 -22.95 2.59 -15.96
N LYS A 386 -23.76 1.76 -16.62
CA LYS A 386 -23.42 0.36 -16.96
C LYS A 386 -22.17 0.27 -17.84
N PHE A 387 -22.04 1.15 -18.84
CA PHE A 387 -20.86 1.22 -19.70
C PHE A 387 -19.57 1.53 -18.93
N GLN A 388 -19.59 2.56 -18.06
CA GLN A 388 -18.44 2.93 -17.24
C GLN A 388 -18.09 1.84 -16.23
N PHE A 389 -19.09 1.25 -15.57
CA PHE A 389 -18.89 0.11 -14.67
C PHE A 389 -18.15 -1.03 -15.37
N HIS A 390 -18.67 -1.47 -16.53
CA HIS A 390 -18.07 -2.55 -17.32
C HIS A 390 -16.66 -2.21 -17.85
N ASP A 391 -16.36 -0.97 -18.26
CA ASP A 391 -14.98 -0.61 -18.67
C ASP A 391 -13.97 -0.67 -17.52
N LYS A 392 -14.40 -0.41 -16.26
CA LYS A 392 -13.50 -0.44 -15.10
C LYS A 392 -13.36 -1.83 -14.49
N CYS A 393 -14.43 -2.61 -14.37
CA CYS A 393 -14.42 -3.91 -13.67
C CYS A 393 -14.57 -5.14 -14.59
N PHE A 394 -14.97 -4.98 -15.85
CA PHE A 394 -15.24 -6.04 -16.83
C PHE A 394 -16.34 -7.06 -16.42
N ASN A 395 -17.28 -6.65 -15.57
CA ASN A 395 -18.53 -7.37 -15.24
C ASN A 395 -19.74 -6.57 -15.75
N THR A 396 -20.92 -7.19 -15.90
CA THR A 396 -22.17 -6.44 -16.10
C THR A 396 -22.72 -5.95 -14.76
N TRP A 397 -23.58 -4.92 -14.78
CA TRP A 397 -24.21 -4.41 -13.56
C TRP A 397 -25.22 -5.42 -13.00
N GLU A 398 -25.88 -6.13 -13.90
CA GLU A 398 -26.79 -7.22 -13.65
C GLU A 398 -26.10 -8.36 -12.89
N ASP A 399 -24.92 -8.83 -13.34
CA ASP A 399 -24.09 -9.80 -12.62
C ASP A 399 -23.76 -9.32 -11.19
N TYR A 400 -23.55 -8.02 -10.99
CA TYR A 400 -23.23 -7.47 -9.68
C TYR A 400 -24.44 -7.44 -8.74
N VAL A 401 -25.60 -6.99 -9.21
CA VAL A 401 -26.86 -6.96 -8.43
C VAL A 401 -27.32 -8.37 -8.06
N GLU A 402 -27.07 -9.37 -8.90
CA GLU A 402 -27.31 -10.79 -8.58
C GLU A 402 -26.28 -11.42 -7.62
N GLY A 403 -25.21 -10.71 -7.24
CA GLY A 403 -24.11 -11.24 -6.43
C GLY A 403 -23.15 -12.17 -7.18
N ASN A 404 -23.25 -12.23 -8.51
CA ASN A 404 -22.43 -13.05 -9.41
C ASN A 404 -21.06 -12.44 -9.78
N PHE A 405 -20.78 -11.20 -9.33
CA PHE A 405 -19.56 -10.44 -9.61
C PHE A 405 -18.26 -11.24 -9.37
N LYS A 406 -17.36 -11.20 -10.35
CA LYS A 406 -16.04 -11.84 -10.28
C LYS A 406 -14.96 -10.87 -10.70
N LYS A 407 -14.00 -10.63 -9.81
CA LYS A 407 -12.83 -9.78 -10.08
C LYS A 407 -12.14 -10.22 -11.37
N ALA A 408 -11.98 -9.28 -12.30
CA ALA A 408 -11.31 -9.54 -13.59
C ALA A 408 -9.85 -9.06 -13.59
N PRO A 409 -8.94 -9.76 -14.32
CA PRO A 409 -7.54 -9.32 -14.50
C PRO A 409 -7.43 -7.88 -15.02
N ALA A 410 -6.61 -7.07 -14.34
CA ALA A 410 -6.41 -5.63 -14.60
C ALA A 410 -7.66 -4.72 -14.48
N GLY A 411 -8.85 -5.28 -14.26
CA GLY A 411 -10.04 -4.54 -13.83
C GLY A 411 -9.93 -4.10 -12.36
N MET A 412 -10.88 -3.28 -11.94
CA MET A 412 -11.08 -2.87 -10.54
C MET A 412 -12.02 -3.84 -9.81
N ASP A 413 -11.92 -3.86 -8.49
CA ASP A 413 -12.69 -4.71 -7.57
C ASP A 413 -13.75 -3.90 -6.82
N ILE A 414 -14.76 -4.56 -6.25
CA ILE A 414 -15.79 -3.91 -5.44
C ILE A 414 -15.27 -3.62 -4.03
N LEU A 415 -15.51 -2.39 -3.54
CA LEU A 415 -15.44 -2.08 -2.11
C LEU A 415 -16.87 -2.17 -1.54
N GLU A 416 -17.16 -3.22 -0.77
CA GLU A 416 -18.47 -3.37 -0.12
C GLU A 416 -18.61 -2.38 1.02
N MET A 417 -19.58 -1.48 0.91
CA MET A 417 -19.87 -0.45 1.90
C MET A 417 -21.32 -0.56 2.37
N ASP A 418 -21.53 -0.60 3.67
CA ASP A 418 -22.85 -0.75 4.27
C ASP A 418 -23.66 0.56 4.19
N GLU A 419 -24.98 0.41 4.09
CA GLU A 419 -25.90 1.51 3.84
C GLU A 419 -26.13 2.39 5.09
N GLN A 420 -26.23 3.70 4.88
CA GLN A 420 -26.59 4.62 5.96
C GLN A 420 -28.12 4.81 6.03
N LYS A 421 -28.58 5.31 7.17
CA LYS A 421 -29.93 5.85 7.34
C LYS A 421 -29.76 7.03 8.29
N ASN A 422 -30.00 8.24 7.77
CA ASN A 422 -29.96 9.53 8.48
C ASN A 422 -28.67 9.84 9.29
N ASP A 423 -27.55 10.15 8.62
CA ASP A 423 -26.30 10.61 9.27
C ASP A 423 -26.17 12.16 9.33
N GLU A 424 -27.21 12.96 9.01
CA GLU A 424 -27.12 14.44 9.02
C GLU A 424 -27.04 15.09 10.42
N LYS A 425 -27.37 14.37 11.49
CA LYS A 425 -27.32 14.91 12.86
C LYS A 425 -25.92 14.67 13.45
N LYS A 426 -25.14 15.76 13.52
CA LYS A 426 -23.81 15.82 14.15
C LYS A 426 -23.75 14.96 15.40
N THR A 427 -22.79 14.03 15.45
CA THR A 427 -22.37 13.37 16.70
C THR A 427 -22.09 14.45 17.74
N ARG A 428 -22.99 14.57 18.72
CA ARG A 428 -22.90 15.62 19.74
C ARG A 428 -21.65 15.33 20.56
N LYS A 429 -20.79 16.35 20.72
CA LYS A 429 -19.67 16.27 21.64
C LYS A 429 -20.25 16.00 23.04
N LEU A 430 -19.95 14.82 23.58
CA LEU A 430 -20.28 14.48 24.96
C LEU A 430 -19.58 15.49 25.88
N SER A 431 -20.36 16.19 26.70
CA SER A 431 -19.89 17.09 27.76
C SER A 431 -20.49 16.58 29.06
N VAL A 432 -19.62 16.20 29.99
CA VAL A 432 -19.99 15.64 31.28
C VAL A 432 -20.70 16.71 32.13
N GLU A 433 -20.35 17.98 31.92
CA GLU A 433 -20.80 19.17 32.64
C GLU A 433 -22.24 19.59 32.27
N SER A 434 -22.75 19.17 31.11
CA SER A 434 -24.06 19.55 30.58
C SER A 434 -25.08 18.40 30.54
N SER A 435 -24.68 17.20 31.00
CA SER A 435 -25.52 16.00 31.06
C SER A 435 -26.51 16.02 32.23
N LYS A 436 -27.75 15.60 31.96
CA LYS A 436 -28.83 15.40 32.94
C LYS A 436 -28.85 14.00 33.56
N SER A 437 -28.01 13.08 33.07
CA SER A 437 -27.89 11.70 33.57
C SER A 437 -27.55 11.68 35.07
N LYS A 438 -28.05 10.67 35.79
CA LYS A 438 -27.73 10.43 37.21
C LYS A 438 -26.46 9.59 37.43
N LEU A 439 -25.80 9.14 36.36
CA LEU A 439 -24.58 8.33 36.46
C LEU A 439 -23.44 9.08 37.17
N PRO A 440 -22.57 8.37 37.92
CA PRO A 440 -21.32 8.91 38.44
C PRO A 440 -20.47 9.61 37.38
N ARG A 441 -19.73 10.64 37.79
CA ARG A 441 -18.89 11.46 36.88
C ARG A 441 -17.86 10.60 36.16
N GLU A 442 -17.27 9.66 36.88
CA GLU A 442 -16.21 8.76 36.43
C GLU A 442 -16.71 7.85 35.31
N ILE A 443 -17.95 7.38 35.40
CA ILE A 443 -18.61 6.59 34.36
C ILE A 443 -18.95 7.45 33.14
N LYS A 444 -19.39 8.71 33.33
CA LYS A 444 -19.56 9.65 32.21
C LYS A 444 -18.24 9.98 31.52
N GLU A 445 -17.14 10.14 32.26
CA GLU A 445 -15.81 10.32 31.67
C GLU A 445 -15.35 9.06 30.92
N LEU A 446 -15.59 7.86 31.45
CA LEU A 446 -15.30 6.60 30.76
C LEU A 446 -16.09 6.45 29.45
N ILE A 447 -17.40 6.71 29.46
CA ILE A 447 -18.26 6.69 28.25
C ILE A 447 -17.77 7.73 27.23
N SER A 448 -17.38 8.92 27.68
CA SER A 448 -16.82 9.97 26.81
C SER A 448 -15.49 9.55 26.15
N LEU A 449 -14.67 8.76 26.85
CA LEU A 449 -13.38 8.29 26.38
C LEU A 449 -13.52 7.09 25.42
N VAL A 450 -14.42 6.15 25.72
CA VAL A 450 -14.70 4.95 24.92
C VAL A 450 -15.41 5.28 23.60
N PHE A 451 -16.29 6.29 23.60
CA PHE A 451 -17.03 6.72 22.41
C PHE A 451 -16.47 7.99 21.73
N ASP A 452 -15.19 8.35 21.94
CA ASP A 452 -14.60 9.48 21.22
C ASP A 452 -14.34 9.13 19.74
N VAL A 453 -15.24 9.61 18.89
CA VAL A 453 -15.14 9.57 17.43
C VAL A 453 -13.80 10.12 16.92
N LYS A 454 -13.17 11.08 17.61
CA LYS A 454 -11.84 11.59 17.22
C LYS A 454 -10.71 10.60 17.52
N ALA A 455 -10.76 9.91 18.65
CA ALA A 455 -9.81 8.83 18.93
C ALA A 455 -9.91 7.72 17.88
N MET A 456 -11.13 7.36 17.44
CA MET A 456 -11.37 6.41 16.35
C MET A 456 -10.80 6.90 15.00
N GLN A 457 -11.04 8.17 14.64
CA GLN A 457 -10.45 8.79 13.43
C GLN A 457 -8.91 8.78 13.49
N ASN A 458 -8.33 9.13 14.63
CA ASN A 458 -6.87 9.16 14.82
C ASN A 458 -6.26 7.76 14.68
N ALA A 459 -6.87 6.73 15.25
CA ALA A 459 -6.43 5.34 15.09
C ALA A 459 -6.49 4.87 13.62
N MET A 460 -7.55 5.23 12.88
CA MET A 460 -7.61 4.92 11.43
C MET A 460 -6.53 5.65 10.63
N MET A 461 -6.16 6.88 10.99
CA MET A 461 -5.05 7.60 10.36
C MET A 461 -3.68 7.00 10.72
N GLU A 462 -3.48 6.51 11.95
CA GLU A 462 -2.28 5.77 12.37
C GLU A 462 -2.06 4.51 11.51
N PHE A 463 -3.16 3.81 11.19
CA PHE A 463 -3.15 2.64 10.29
C PHE A 463 -3.01 2.96 8.79
N GLU A 464 -2.81 4.24 8.44
CA GLU A 464 -2.69 4.75 7.07
C GLU A 464 -3.96 4.54 6.22
N ILE A 465 -5.16 4.64 6.80
CA ILE A 465 -6.44 4.39 6.10
C ILE A 465 -7.04 5.68 5.54
N ASP A 466 -7.56 5.64 4.30
CA ASP A 466 -8.19 6.80 3.64
C ASP A 466 -9.60 7.07 4.18
N LEU A 467 -9.72 7.98 5.15
CA LEU A 467 -10.99 8.37 5.77
C LEU A 467 -12.03 8.98 4.81
N GLU A 468 -11.65 9.47 3.62
CA GLU A 468 -12.64 9.95 2.64
C GLU A 468 -13.32 8.79 1.90
N LYS A 469 -12.57 7.71 1.61
CA LYS A 469 -13.12 6.52 0.90
C LYS A 469 -13.63 5.45 1.87
N MET A 470 -13.05 5.40 3.08
CA MET A 470 -13.42 4.54 4.19
C MET A 470 -13.80 5.38 5.43
N PRO A 471 -14.87 6.19 5.36
CA PRO A 471 -15.39 6.85 6.56
C PRO A 471 -15.92 5.82 7.57
N LEU A 472 -15.92 6.22 8.85
CA LEU A 472 -16.39 5.40 9.98
C LEU A 472 -17.78 4.78 9.73
N GLY A 473 -17.96 3.54 10.19
CA GLY A 473 -19.25 2.85 10.17
C GLY A 473 -19.82 2.52 8.79
N ARG A 474 -18.99 2.49 7.74
CA ARG A 474 -19.39 2.03 6.39
C ARG A 474 -18.64 0.81 5.87
N LEU A 475 -17.61 0.31 6.57
CA LEU A 475 -16.88 -0.87 6.10
C LEU A 475 -17.64 -2.14 6.52
N SER A 476 -18.18 -2.87 5.56
CA SER A 476 -18.99 -4.05 5.87
C SER A 476 -18.19 -5.10 6.64
N LYS A 477 -18.76 -5.67 7.70
CA LYS A 477 -18.14 -6.76 8.47
C LYS A 477 -17.72 -7.93 7.58
N ASN A 478 -18.49 -8.22 6.53
CA ASN A 478 -18.17 -9.24 5.52
C ASN A 478 -16.88 -8.91 4.75
N HIS A 479 -16.62 -7.63 4.50
CA HIS A 479 -15.43 -7.15 3.80
C HIS A 479 -14.17 -7.22 4.68
N ILE A 480 -14.31 -6.97 5.99
CA ILE A 480 -13.25 -7.20 6.98
C ILE A 480 -12.90 -8.71 7.04
N LEU A 481 -13.92 -9.59 7.07
CA LEU A 481 -13.72 -11.06 7.06
C LEU A 481 -13.04 -11.56 5.78
N LYS A 482 -13.33 -10.96 4.61
CA LYS A 482 -12.58 -11.21 3.36
C LYS A 482 -11.11 -10.80 3.50
N ALA A 483 -10.81 -9.65 4.11
CA ALA A 483 -9.43 -9.20 4.33
C ALA A 483 -8.65 -10.12 5.29
N TYR A 484 -9.27 -10.55 6.41
CA TYR A 484 -8.68 -11.56 7.32
C TYR A 484 -8.32 -12.85 6.58
N LYS A 485 -9.23 -13.36 5.74
CA LYS A 485 -8.98 -14.57 4.95
C LYS A 485 -7.76 -14.42 4.03
N VAL A 486 -7.58 -13.27 3.38
CA VAL A 486 -6.39 -12.99 2.56
C VAL A 486 -5.10 -13.01 3.39
N LEU A 487 -5.11 -12.46 4.61
CA LEU A 487 -3.96 -12.52 5.53
C LEU A 487 -3.68 -13.95 6.03
N LYS A 488 -4.71 -14.77 6.25
CA LYS A 488 -4.59 -16.19 6.62
C LYS A 488 -4.06 -17.06 5.48
N ASP A 489 -4.54 -16.86 4.26
CA ASP A 489 -4.04 -17.57 3.08
C ASP A 489 -2.57 -17.18 2.78
N LEU A 490 -2.19 -15.93 3.08
CA LEU A 490 -0.79 -15.45 3.06
C LEU A 490 0.08 -16.08 4.16
N GLN A 491 -0.43 -16.27 5.39
CA GLN A 491 0.30 -17.01 6.42
C GLN A 491 0.70 -18.40 5.93
N PHE A 492 -0.26 -19.16 5.38
CA PHE A 492 0.01 -20.50 4.87
C PHE A 492 0.94 -20.51 3.65
N ALA A 493 1.14 -19.38 2.97
CA ALA A 493 2.18 -19.22 1.95
C ALA A 493 3.57 -18.95 2.57
N LEU A 494 3.66 -18.08 3.58
CA LEU A 494 4.89 -17.77 4.32
C LEU A 494 5.47 -19.00 5.03
N GLU A 495 4.60 -19.87 5.57
CA GLU A 495 4.98 -21.08 6.32
C GLU A 495 5.38 -22.29 5.45
N LYS A 496 5.44 -22.15 4.12
CA LYS A 496 5.85 -23.23 3.21
C LYS A 496 7.33 -23.60 3.38
N PRO A 497 7.71 -24.90 3.39
CA PRO A 497 9.11 -25.32 3.51
C PRO A 497 10.04 -24.81 2.39
N GLU A 498 9.49 -24.54 1.20
CA GLU A 498 10.21 -23.98 0.05
C GLU A 498 10.26 -22.43 0.07
N GLY A 499 9.62 -21.81 1.06
CA GLY A 499 9.27 -20.39 1.09
C GLY A 499 8.09 -20.05 0.15
N PRO A 500 7.46 -18.87 0.31
CA PRO A 500 6.48 -18.38 -0.65
C PRO A 500 7.17 -17.91 -1.92
N SER A 501 6.58 -18.16 -3.10
CA SER A 501 7.08 -17.52 -4.32
C SER A 501 6.76 -16.02 -4.29
N LYS A 502 7.68 -15.20 -4.85
CA LYS A 502 7.50 -13.74 -4.91
C LYS A 502 6.19 -13.31 -5.62
N ASN A 503 5.67 -14.14 -6.52
CA ASN A 503 4.39 -13.90 -7.19
C ASN A 503 3.18 -14.15 -6.27
N GLU A 504 3.25 -15.13 -5.34
CA GLU A 504 2.19 -15.38 -4.35
C GLU A 504 2.14 -14.27 -3.30
N VAL A 505 3.27 -13.87 -2.72
CA VAL A 505 3.31 -12.75 -1.75
C VAL A 505 2.75 -11.48 -2.38
N LEU A 506 3.17 -11.18 -3.61
CA LEU A 506 2.64 -10.06 -4.39
C LEU A 506 1.13 -10.15 -4.62
N ASP A 507 0.60 -11.35 -4.87
CA ASP A 507 -0.84 -11.58 -5.07
C ASP A 507 -1.65 -11.34 -3.81
N PHE A 508 -1.29 -11.95 -2.68
CA PHE A 508 -1.97 -11.68 -1.41
C PHE A 508 -1.84 -10.21 -0.99
N THR A 509 -0.68 -9.58 -1.21
CA THR A 509 -0.49 -8.17 -0.90
C THR A 509 -1.36 -7.26 -1.80
N ASN A 510 -1.43 -7.53 -3.10
CA ASN A 510 -2.32 -6.80 -4.04
C ASN A 510 -3.81 -6.99 -3.69
N ARG A 511 -4.23 -8.21 -3.32
CA ARG A 511 -5.58 -8.51 -2.81
C ARG A 511 -5.89 -7.68 -1.57
N PHE A 512 -5.00 -7.71 -0.57
CA PHE A 512 -5.22 -7.05 0.72
C PHE A 512 -5.41 -5.53 0.59
N TYR A 513 -4.51 -4.82 -0.09
CA TYR A 513 -4.67 -3.36 -0.29
C TYR A 513 -5.77 -3.00 -1.30
N THR A 514 -6.21 -3.92 -2.15
CA THR A 514 -7.41 -3.70 -2.98
C THR A 514 -8.67 -3.75 -2.10
N LEU A 515 -8.77 -4.71 -1.18
CA LEU A 515 -9.87 -4.80 -0.21
C LEU A 515 -9.85 -3.65 0.80
N ILE A 516 -8.68 -3.28 1.33
CA ILE A 516 -8.52 -2.22 2.35
C ILE A 516 -7.72 -1.04 1.74
N PRO A 517 -8.38 -0.03 1.17
CA PRO A 517 -7.75 1.21 0.68
C PRO A 517 -6.87 1.93 1.73
N HIS A 518 -5.55 1.91 1.52
CA HIS A 518 -4.58 2.66 2.32
C HIS A 518 -4.10 3.94 1.62
N ALA A 519 -3.93 5.00 2.40
CA ALA A 519 -3.53 6.36 2.03
C ALA A 519 -2.00 6.56 1.95
N LEU A 520 -1.29 5.68 1.23
CA LEU A 520 0.17 5.56 1.25
C LEU A 520 0.94 6.63 0.44
N GLY A 521 0.34 7.82 0.27
CA GLY A 521 0.91 8.91 -0.51
C GLY A 521 1.29 8.50 -1.93
N PHE A 522 2.44 8.98 -2.42
CA PHE A 522 2.93 8.71 -3.78
C PHE A 522 3.68 7.37 -3.92
N GLY A 523 4.05 6.71 -2.81
CA GLY A 523 4.84 5.47 -2.82
C GLY A 523 4.01 4.24 -3.23
N PRO A 524 4.65 3.17 -3.75
CA PRO A 524 3.99 1.88 -3.90
C PRO A 524 3.67 1.28 -2.50
N PRO A 525 2.57 0.51 -2.34
CA PRO A 525 2.29 -0.14 -1.06
C PRO A 525 3.42 -1.12 -0.65
N PRO A 526 3.77 -1.21 0.65
CA PRO A 526 4.82 -2.09 1.12
C PRO A 526 4.36 -3.55 1.07
N PHE A 527 5.28 -4.46 0.73
CA PHE A 527 5.01 -5.90 0.71
C PHE A 527 4.65 -6.41 2.12
N ILE A 528 3.75 -7.40 2.20
CA ILE A 528 3.49 -8.13 3.43
C ILE A 528 4.28 -9.45 3.32
N ASP A 529 5.60 -9.34 3.45
CA ASP A 529 6.57 -10.44 3.28
C ASP A 529 7.19 -10.91 4.60
N SER A 530 6.83 -10.30 5.74
CA SER A 530 7.25 -10.72 7.07
C SER A 530 6.07 -10.99 8.01
N HIS A 531 6.27 -11.87 8.99
CA HIS A 531 5.29 -12.12 10.05
C HIS A 531 5.00 -10.85 10.88
N GLU A 532 5.96 -9.95 11.06
CA GLU A 532 5.75 -8.69 11.80
C GLU A 532 4.72 -7.77 11.12
N ILE A 533 4.82 -7.60 9.79
CA ILE A 533 3.87 -6.81 9.01
C ILE A 533 2.49 -7.51 9.01
N LEU A 534 2.47 -8.85 8.94
CA LEU A 534 1.25 -9.64 9.01
C LEU A 534 0.52 -9.47 10.36
N ILE A 535 1.26 -9.43 11.48
CA ILE A 535 0.70 -9.15 12.83
C ILE A 535 0.12 -7.74 12.88
N SER A 536 0.91 -6.74 12.44
CA SER A 536 0.48 -5.34 12.40
C SER A 536 -0.81 -5.15 11.60
N LYS A 537 -0.89 -5.70 10.39
CA LYS A 537 -2.09 -5.63 9.54
C LYS A 537 -3.24 -6.52 10.02
N THR A 538 -3.01 -7.51 10.89
CA THR A 538 -4.09 -8.24 11.59
C THR A 538 -4.67 -7.41 12.73
N SER A 539 -3.83 -6.86 13.61
CA SER A 539 -4.24 -5.97 14.71
C SER A 539 -4.99 -4.71 14.23
N MET A 540 -4.65 -4.24 13.03
CA MET A 540 -5.41 -3.21 12.31
C MET A 540 -6.85 -3.66 11.99
N LEU A 541 -7.06 -4.87 11.45
CA LEU A 541 -8.40 -5.40 11.15
C LEU A 541 -9.21 -5.63 12.44
N ASP A 542 -8.57 -6.11 13.51
CA ASP A 542 -9.20 -6.27 14.83
C ASP A 542 -9.73 -4.92 15.34
N SER A 543 -8.89 -3.88 15.27
CA SER A 543 -9.25 -2.52 15.68
C SER A 543 -10.34 -1.90 14.79
N LEU A 544 -10.33 -2.18 13.48
CA LEU A 544 -11.40 -1.72 12.56
C LEU A 544 -12.75 -2.37 12.85
N LEU A 545 -12.76 -3.66 13.22
CA LEU A 545 -13.98 -4.38 13.58
C LEU A 545 -14.61 -3.82 14.86
N ASP A 546 -13.80 -3.47 15.87
CA ASP A 546 -14.33 -2.84 17.08
C ASP A 546 -14.80 -1.38 16.86
N ILE A 547 -14.13 -0.63 15.97
CA ILE A 547 -14.58 0.71 15.55
C ILE A 547 -15.93 0.65 14.80
N GLU A 548 -16.14 -0.37 13.97
CA GLU A 548 -17.42 -0.62 13.29
C GLU A 548 -18.56 -0.88 14.29
N ILE A 549 -18.31 -1.74 15.28
CA ILE A 549 -19.24 -2.04 16.38
C ILE A 549 -19.54 -0.78 17.20
N ALA A 550 -18.52 0.00 17.55
CA ALA A 550 -18.66 1.25 18.29
C ALA A 550 -19.55 2.27 17.55
N TYR A 551 -19.37 2.40 16.22
CA TYR A 551 -20.19 3.29 15.40
C TYR A 551 -21.64 2.79 15.26
N ASN A 552 -21.85 1.48 15.15
CA ASN A 552 -23.20 0.90 15.08
C ASN A 552 -24.02 1.13 16.36
N ILE A 553 -23.38 1.10 17.54
CA ILE A 553 -24.00 1.51 18.80
C ILE A 553 -24.44 2.99 18.71
N LEU A 554 -23.49 3.89 18.39
CA LEU A 554 -23.73 5.34 18.26
C LEU A 554 -24.78 5.72 17.19
N LYS A 555 -24.89 4.94 16.12
CA LYS A 555 -25.92 5.10 15.06
C LYS A 555 -27.31 4.73 15.58
N THR A 556 -27.39 3.71 16.44
CA THR A 556 -28.65 3.26 17.06
C THR A 556 -29.16 4.28 18.08
N ASP A 557 -28.27 4.99 18.79
CA ASP A 557 -28.63 6.05 19.74
C ASP A 557 -29.43 7.20 19.11
N GLN A 558 -29.13 7.59 17.87
CA GLN A 558 -29.80 8.74 17.25
C GLN A 558 -31.30 8.48 17.01
N ASN A 559 -31.67 7.28 16.55
CA ASN A 559 -33.06 6.93 16.27
C ASN A 559 -33.93 6.92 17.54
N GLU A 560 -33.43 6.30 18.62
CA GLU A 560 -34.18 6.17 19.88
C GLU A 560 -34.37 7.52 20.61
N ILE A 561 -33.42 8.46 20.45
CA ILE A 561 -33.55 9.84 20.96
C ILE A 561 -34.68 10.58 20.24
N GLU A 562 -34.88 10.34 18.94
CA GLU A 562 -35.96 10.96 18.15
C GLU A 562 -37.34 10.42 18.49
N GLU A 563 -37.45 9.14 18.87
CA GLU A 563 -38.73 8.52 19.26
C GLU A 563 -39.12 8.81 20.72
N ASN A 564 -38.17 8.74 21.67
CA ASN A 564 -38.50 8.73 23.11
C ASN A 564 -38.12 9.99 23.90
N GLY A 565 -37.23 10.86 23.38
CA GLY A 565 -36.99 12.24 23.84
C GLY A 565 -36.58 12.52 25.31
N THR A 566 -36.53 11.51 26.19
CA THR A 566 -36.57 11.67 27.66
C THR A 566 -35.34 11.15 28.41
N LYS A 567 -34.51 10.30 27.79
CA LYS A 567 -33.26 9.80 28.37
C LYS A 567 -32.08 10.72 28.01
N ASP A 568 -31.10 10.83 28.90
CA ASP A 568 -29.83 11.51 28.61
C ASP A 568 -28.93 10.61 27.73
N ILE A 569 -28.07 11.21 26.91
CA ILE A 569 -27.23 10.48 25.96
C ILE A 569 -26.29 9.51 26.69
N PHE A 570 -25.78 9.89 27.87
CA PHE A 570 -24.94 9.02 28.68
C PHE A 570 -25.70 7.79 29.22
N ASP A 571 -26.97 7.95 29.61
CA ASP A 571 -27.79 6.81 30.07
C ASP A 571 -28.07 5.82 28.93
N LEU A 572 -28.22 6.34 27.69
CA LEU A 572 -28.47 5.53 26.51
C LEU A 572 -27.24 4.73 26.08
N HIS A 573 -26.08 5.39 25.95
CA HIS A 573 -24.79 4.74 25.65
C HIS A 573 -24.46 3.68 26.72
N TYR A 574 -24.62 4.02 28.00
CA TYR A 574 -24.42 3.08 29.12
C TYR A 574 -25.32 1.84 28.99
N SER A 575 -26.61 2.02 28.68
CA SER A 575 -27.53 0.89 28.49
C SER A 575 -27.13 -0.03 27.33
N LYS A 576 -26.59 0.50 26.23
CA LYS A 576 -26.16 -0.30 25.07
C LYS A 576 -24.81 -1.00 25.25
N LEU A 577 -24.02 -0.60 26.25
CA LEU A 577 -22.89 -1.42 26.70
C LEU A 577 -23.36 -2.69 27.44
N ASN A 578 -24.64 -2.82 27.82
CA ASN A 578 -25.21 -3.98 28.54
C ASN A 578 -24.40 -4.40 29.79
N CYS A 579 -23.64 -3.46 30.36
CA CYS A 579 -22.63 -3.71 31.38
C CYS A 579 -22.94 -2.82 32.59
N CYS A 580 -23.18 -3.45 33.74
CA CYS A 580 -23.34 -2.72 35.00
C CYS A 580 -21.96 -2.32 35.53
N MET A 581 -21.73 -1.02 35.72
CA MET A 581 -20.48 -0.46 36.22
C MET A 581 -20.77 0.36 37.47
N GLU A 582 -19.96 0.18 38.50
CA GLU A 582 -20.02 0.95 39.74
C GLU A 582 -18.65 1.57 40.02
N VAL A 583 -18.62 2.72 40.71
CA VAL A 583 -17.37 3.45 40.97
C VAL A 583 -16.78 2.97 42.29
N LEU A 584 -15.76 2.13 42.18
CA LEU A 584 -14.97 1.65 43.31
C LEU A 584 -14.25 2.82 44.01
N ASP A 585 -14.42 2.97 45.33
CA ASP A 585 -13.62 3.94 46.08
C ASP A 585 -12.18 3.45 46.20
N LYS A 586 -11.22 4.38 46.19
CA LYS A 586 -9.77 4.12 46.31
C LYS A 586 -9.34 3.66 47.72
N LYS A 587 -10.31 3.27 48.55
CA LYS A 587 -10.20 2.84 49.94
C LYS A 587 -11.15 1.67 50.27
N SER A 588 -11.95 1.18 49.32
CA SER A 588 -12.82 0.04 49.61
C SER A 588 -11.97 -1.22 49.79
N GLU A 589 -12.43 -2.13 50.64
CA GLU A 589 -11.83 -3.46 50.81
C GLU A 589 -11.98 -4.33 49.54
N GLU A 590 -12.69 -3.85 48.51
CA GLU A 590 -12.83 -4.44 47.17
C GLU A 590 -11.80 -3.91 46.16
N PHE A 591 -11.17 -2.75 46.41
CA PHE A 591 -10.05 -2.26 45.57
C PHE A 591 -8.81 -3.14 45.74
N GLU A 592 -8.62 -3.66 46.95
CA GLU A 592 -7.79 -4.84 47.14
C GLU A 592 -8.66 -6.06 46.81
N MET A 593 -8.20 -6.95 45.92
CA MET A 593 -8.77 -8.28 45.69
C MET A 593 -9.91 -8.44 44.62
N GLY A 594 -11.00 -9.23 44.80
CA GLY A 594 -11.46 -10.13 43.69
C GLY A 594 -12.93 -10.65 43.55
N ASN A 595 -13.21 -11.97 43.38
CA ASN A 595 -12.25 -13.09 43.32
C ASN A 595 -12.64 -14.41 42.52
N ARG A 596 -12.31 -14.59 41.20
CA ARG A 596 -11.53 -15.78 40.64
C ARG A 596 -10.40 -15.33 39.68
N TYR A 597 -9.29 -16.09 39.55
CA TYR A 597 -7.90 -15.67 39.14
C TYR A 597 -7.81 -14.32 38.39
N LEU A 598 -7.30 -13.25 39.04
CA LEU A 598 -7.27 -11.91 38.42
C LEU A 598 -6.04 -11.73 37.57
N LEU A 599 -6.25 -11.40 36.31
CA LEU A 599 -5.18 -11.17 35.35
C LEU A 599 -5.44 -9.92 34.51
N TRP A 600 -4.37 -9.29 34.08
CA TRP A 600 -4.40 -8.05 33.29
C TRP A 600 -4.63 -8.36 31.81
N HIS A 601 -5.65 -7.74 31.23
CA HIS A 601 -5.81 -7.60 29.79
C HIS A 601 -5.65 -6.13 29.38
N GLY A 602 -5.05 -5.89 28.22
CA GLY A 602 -4.85 -4.55 27.67
C GLY A 602 -5.10 -4.55 26.16
N SER A 603 -5.69 -3.47 25.68
CA SER A 603 -6.11 -3.31 24.28
C SER A 603 -6.19 -1.82 23.95
N ARG A 604 -6.24 -1.48 22.66
CA ARG A 604 -6.39 -0.09 22.19
C ARG A 604 -7.68 0.53 22.72
N LEU A 605 -7.65 1.82 23.05
CA LEU A 605 -8.82 2.53 23.60
C LEU A 605 -10.09 2.36 22.73
N THR A 606 -9.93 2.40 21.41
CA THR A 606 -11.00 2.18 20.41
C THR A 606 -11.76 0.86 20.59
N ASN A 607 -11.10 -0.15 21.15
CA ASN A 607 -11.60 -1.51 21.19
C ASN A 607 -12.52 -1.74 22.40
N TYR A 608 -12.46 -0.86 23.41
CA TYR A 608 -13.26 -0.96 24.64
C TYR A 608 -14.77 -0.86 24.40
N ALA A 609 -15.23 -0.18 23.34
CA ALA A 609 -16.64 -0.16 22.99
C ALA A 609 -17.15 -1.55 22.58
N GLY A 610 -16.36 -2.30 21.81
CA GLY A 610 -16.64 -3.69 21.47
C GLY A 610 -16.51 -4.62 22.68
N ILE A 611 -15.43 -4.48 23.46
CA ILE A 611 -15.15 -5.35 24.62
C ILE A 611 -16.19 -5.17 25.73
N LEU A 612 -16.65 -3.96 26.01
CA LEU A 612 -17.67 -3.73 27.05
C LEU A 612 -19.07 -4.19 26.61
N SER A 613 -19.41 -4.07 25.31
CA SER A 613 -20.74 -4.44 24.79
C SER A 613 -20.90 -5.91 24.40
N GLN A 614 -19.80 -6.64 24.14
CA GLN A 614 -19.82 -8.04 23.67
C GLN A 614 -18.88 -8.98 24.45
N GLY A 615 -18.14 -8.47 25.45
CA GLY A 615 -17.12 -9.22 26.16
C GLY A 615 -15.78 -9.31 25.41
N LEU A 616 -14.80 -9.96 26.04
CA LEU A 616 -13.56 -10.36 25.37
C LEU A 616 -13.86 -11.58 24.48
N ARG A 617 -13.51 -11.48 23.19
CA ARG A 617 -13.81 -12.48 22.15
C ARG A 617 -12.55 -13.12 21.60
N ILE A 618 -12.66 -14.34 21.12
CA ILE A 618 -11.58 -15.04 20.41
C ILE A 618 -11.53 -14.56 18.95
N ALA A 619 -10.32 -14.36 18.41
CA ALA A 619 -10.12 -13.90 17.04
C ALA A 619 -10.85 -14.79 16.01
N PRO A 620 -11.55 -14.21 15.01
CA PRO A 620 -12.46 -14.95 14.13
C PRO A 620 -11.74 -16.05 13.35
N PRO A 621 -12.41 -17.16 12.97
CA PRO A 621 -11.76 -18.30 12.32
C PRO A 621 -11.05 -17.94 11.01
N GLU A 622 -11.47 -16.87 10.34
CA GLU A 622 -10.89 -16.28 9.13
C GLU A 622 -9.51 -15.63 9.36
N ALA A 623 -9.21 -15.14 10.56
CA ALA A 623 -7.94 -14.45 10.86
C ALA A 623 -6.72 -15.40 10.75
N PRO A 624 -5.50 -14.88 10.50
CA PRO A 624 -4.29 -15.65 10.71
C PRO A 624 -4.11 -16.06 12.19
N VAL A 625 -3.23 -17.03 12.41
CA VAL A 625 -2.72 -17.46 13.73
C VAL A 625 -1.36 -16.80 14.04
N THR A 626 -0.63 -16.31 13.03
CA THR A 626 0.60 -15.52 13.23
C THR A 626 0.32 -14.32 14.14
N GLY A 627 1.10 -14.17 15.21
CA GLY A 627 0.91 -13.18 16.28
C GLY A 627 0.44 -13.77 17.60
N TYR A 628 -0.27 -14.90 17.55
CA TYR A 628 -0.79 -15.58 18.72
C TYR A 628 0.20 -16.67 19.17
N MET A 629 1.04 -16.39 20.17
CA MET A 629 2.14 -17.29 20.60
C MET A 629 1.69 -18.70 20.97
N PHE A 630 0.46 -18.86 21.45
CA PHE A 630 -0.16 -20.14 21.83
C PHE A 630 -1.45 -20.42 21.03
N GLY A 631 -1.53 -19.92 19.78
CA GLY A 631 -2.74 -20.02 18.97
C GLY A 631 -3.90 -19.14 19.47
N LYS A 632 -5.04 -19.20 18.76
CA LYS A 632 -6.17 -18.29 19.01
C LYS A 632 -6.87 -18.59 20.33
N GLY A 633 -6.93 -17.59 21.20
CA GLY A 633 -7.60 -17.60 22.50
C GLY A 633 -7.63 -16.18 23.06
N ILE A 634 -8.14 -16.00 24.28
CA ILE A 634 -8.10 -14.72 25.00
C ILE A 634 -6.83 -14.69 25.86
N TYR A 635 -5.98 -13.67 25.66
CA TYR A 635 -4.67 -13.54 26.29
C TYR A 635 -4.70 -12.62 27.49
N PHE A 636 -4.03 -13.05 28.56
CA PHE A 636 -3.85 -12.32 29.81
C PHE A 636 -2.42 -12.41 30.33
N ALA A 637 -2.00 -11.43 31.14
CA ALA A 637 -0.73 -11.46 31.87
C ALA A 637 -0.94 -11.27 33.38
N ASP A 638 -0.05 -11.82 34.19
CA ASP A 638 0.06 -11.49 35.61
C ASP A 638 0.82 -10.16 35.85
N MET A 639 1.67 -9.77 34.90
CA MET A 639 2.42 -8.51 34.92
C MET A 639 1.67 -7.36 34.21
N VAL A 640 1.22 -6.36 34.98
CA VAL A 640 0.50 -5.16 34.48
C VAL A 640 1.22 -4.45 33.33
N THR A 641 2.55 -4.32 33.40
CA THR A 641 3.38 -3.64 32.39
C THR A 641 3.36 -4.34 31.03
N LYS A 642 3.16 -5.66 31.00
CA LYS A 642 3.03 -6.40 29.74
C LYS A 642 1.72 -6.05 29.04
N SER A 643 0.60 -6.10 29.76
CA SER A 643 -0.71 -5.75 29.21
C SER A 643 -0.81 -4.25 28.86
N ALA A 644 -0.16 -3.38 29.64
CA ALA A 644 -0.08 -1.93 29.38
C ALA A 644 0.53 -1.57 28.01
N ASN A 645 1.44 -2.38 27.47
CA ASN A 645 2.01 -2.16 26.14
C ASN A 645 0.95 -2.28 25.02
N TYR A 646 -0.06 -3.15 25.20
CA TYR A 646 -1.15 -3.35 24.24
C TYR A 646 -2.20 -2.20 24.26
N CYS A 647 -2.07 -1.22 25.16
CA CYS A 647 -2.91 -0.03 25.17
C CYS A 647 -2.58 0.96 24.05
N TYR A 648 -1.33 0.94 23.51
CA TYR A 648 -0.81 1.92 22.54
C TYR A 648 -1.12 3.38 22.94
N ALA A 649 -0.85 3.73 24.21
CA ALA A 649 -1.30 4.97 24.86
C ALA A 649 -0.57 6.26 24.40
N MET A 650 -0.66 6.61 23.11
CA MET A 650 -0.01 7.77 22.50
C MET A 650 -0.45 9.13 23.09
N SER A 651 -1.61 9.18 23.74
CA SER A 651 -2.16 10.35 24.41
C SER A 651 -1.68 10.53 25.87
N GLY A 652 -0.89 9.58 26.40
CA GLY A 652 -0.55 9.54 27.82
C GLY A 652 -1.67 9.01 28.73
N GLU A 653 -2.80 8.57 28.19
CA GLU A 653 -3.85 7.85 28.94
C GLU A 653 -4.29 6.59 28.18
N GLY A 654 -4.70 5.57 28.93
CA GLY A 654 -5.24 4.32 28.39
C GLY A 654 -6.13 3.59 29.40
N LEU A 655 -6.75 2.50 28.93
CA LEU A 655 -7.59 1.63 29.75
C LEU A 655 -6.94 0.23 29.84
N LEU A 656 -6.99 -0.36 31.04
CA LEU A 656 -6.68 -1.75 31.31
C LEU A 656 -7.89 -2.46 31.92
N LEU A 657 -7.98 -3.77 31.72
CA LEU A 657 -8.94 -4.63 32.40
C LEU A 657 -8.23 -5.54 33.39
N LEU A 658 -8.80 -5.66 34.58
CA LEU A 658 -8.58 -6.78 35.47
C LEU A 658 -9.75 -7.75 35.26
N CYS A 659 -9.44 -8.89 34.66
CA CYS A 659 -10.39 -9.94 34.36
C CYS A 659 -10.24 -11.09 35.35
N ASP A 660 -11.36 -11.61 35.78
CA ASP A 660 -11.52 -12.87 36.48
C ASP A 660 -11.48 -13.99 35.43
N VAL A 661 -10.50 -14.90 35.55
CA VAL A 661 -10.21 -15.92 34.53
C VAL A 661 -10.23 -17.31 35.16
N ALA A 662 -11.19 -18.13 34.72
CA ALA A 662 -11.36 -19.53 35.12
C ALA A 662 -10.33 -20.43 34.41
N LEU A 663 -9.06 -20.32 34.81
CA LEU A 663 -7.94 -21.08 34.23
C LEU A 663 -8.10 -22.60 34.34
N GLY A 664 -8.75 -23.10 35.39
CA GLY A 664 -8.92 -24.53 35.66
C GLY A 664 -7.59 -25.29 35.68
N GLU A 665 -7.57 -26.48 35.09
CA GLU A 665 -6.36 -27.28 34.95
C GLU A 665 -5.42 -26.69 33.88
N ILE A 666 -4.29 -26.11 34.30
CA ILE A 666 -3.35 -25.40 33.42
C ILE A 666 -2.42 -26.38 32.66
N GLN A 667 -2.23 -26.12 31.36
CA GLN A 667 -1.14 -26.69 30.55
C GLN A 667 0.04 -25.71 30.48
N GLU A 668 1.19 -26.05 31.06
CA GLU A 668 2.41 -25.26 30.86
C GLU A 668 3.08 -25.56 29.51
N GLU A 669 3.56 -24.53 28.81
CA GLU A 669 4.48 -24.62 27.66
C GLU A 669 5.61 -23.56 27.79
N VAL A 670 6.79 -23.88 27.24
CA VAL A 670 8.02 -23.04 27.35
C VAL A 670 8.32 -22.28 26.05
N ASP A 671 7.88 -22.81 24.92
CA ASP A 671 8.14 -22.32 23.57
C ASP A 671 6.82 -22.05 22.84
N ALA A 672 6.79 -21.04 21.97
CA ALA A 672 5.61 -20.68 21.18
C ALA A 672 5.16 -21.81 20.24
N LYS A 673 3.84 -21.97 20.08
CA LYS A 673 3.20 -23.16 19.52
C LYS A 673 1.74 -22.92 19.13
N ASP A 674 1.36 -23.17 17.87
CA ASP A 674 -0.07 -23.15 17.48
C ASP A 674 -0.84 -24.22 18.27
N LEU A 675 -1.67 -23.77 19.22
CA LEU A 675 -2.62 -24.60 19.95
C LEU A 675 -4.03 -24.11 19.62
N LYS A 676 -4.86 -25.02 19.11
CA LYS A 676 -6.28 -24.76 18.82
C LYS A 676 -7.19 -25.06 20.01
N LYS A 677 -6.63 -25.73 21.03
CA LYS A 677 -7.20 -26.03 22.35
C LYS A 677 -6.13 -26.68 23.23
N PRO A 678 -6.29 -26.67 24.56
CA PRO A 678 -5.42 -27.41 25.47
C PRO A 678 -5.50 -28.94 25.31
N LYS A 679 -4.53 -29.64 25.90
CA LYS A 679 -4.44 -31.11 26.02
C LYS A 679 -5.66 -31.66 26.76
N ARG A 680 -6.03 -32.92 26.50
CA ARG A 680 -7.17 -33.59 27.15
C ARG A 680 -7.03 -33.54 28.68
N GLY A 681 -8.03 -32.97 29.36
CA GLY A 681 -8.03 -32.78 30.82
C GLY A 681 -7.38 -31.48 31.30
N LYS A 682 -7.00 -30.57 30.40
CA LYS A 682 -6.55 -29.20 30.70
C LYS A 682 -7.56 -28.18 30.14
N ASN A 683 -7.69 -27.03 30.78
CA ASN A 683 -8.67 -25.98 30.51
C ASN A 683 -8.05 -24.66 29.99
N SER A 684 -6.76 -24.43 30.24
CA SER A 684 -6.04 -23.24 29.78
C SER A 684 -4.59 -23.58 29.45
N VAL A 685 -3.89 -22.65 28.82
CA VAL A 685 -2.44 -22.72 28.57
C VAL A 685 -1.74 -21.60 29.33
N LYS A 686 -0.58 -21.92 29.91
CA LYS A 686 0.35 -20.95 30.49
C LYS A 686 1.68 -20.98 29.75
N GLY A 687 2.03 -19.87 29.11
CA GLY A 687 3.39 -19.62 28.63
C GLY A 687 4.29 -19.23 29.81
N ILE A 688 5.41 -19.93 30.01
CA ILE A 688 6.33 -19.67 31.14
C ILE A 688 7.31 -18.54 30.78
N GLY A 689 7.21 -17.42 31.50
CA GLY A 689 8.12 -16.28 31.39
C GLY A 689 9.40 -16.37 32.25
N GLY A 690 10.43 -15.64 31.81
CA GLY A 690 11.66 -15.41 32.56
C GLY A 690 11.49 -14.63 33.86
N THR A 691 10.50 -13.73 33.92
CA THR A 691 10.15 -12.92 35.10
C THR A 691 8.66 -13.07 35.41
N PHE A 692 8.32 -13.29 36.67
CA PHE A 692 6.94 -13.47 37.13
C PHE A 692 6.77 -12.99 38.59
N PRO A 693 5.56 -12.59 39.02
CA PRO A 693 5.31 -12.19 40.41
C PRO A 693 5.52 -13.37 41.39
N ASN A 694 6.13 -13.09 42.54
CA ASN A 694 6.48 -14.10 43.56
C ASN A 694 5.23 -14.84 44.07
N PRO A 695 5.07 -16.16 43.81
CA PRO A 695 3.88 -16.91 44.21
C PRO A 695 3.63 -16.98 45.73
N LYS A 696 4.65 -16.69 46.55
CA LYS A 696 4.55 -16.61 48.02
C LYS A 696 3.95 -15.29 48.53
N GLU A 697 3.84 -14.29 47.65
CA GLU A 697 3.27 -12.97 47.91
C GLU A 697 1.91 -12.80 47.20
N ASN A 698 1.31 -13.91 46.72
CA ASN A 698 -0.01 -13.91 46.12
C ASN A 698 -1.11 -13.77 47.19
N VAL A 699 -2.17 -13.02 46.87
CA VAL A 699 -3.30 -12.71 47.78
C VAL A 699 -4.56 -13.50 47.37
N GLN A 700 -5.51 -13.66 48.30
CA GLN A 700 -6.84 -14.28 48.11
C GLN A 700 -7.94 -13.45 48.83
N PHE A 701 -9.15 -13.43 48.28
CA PHE A 701 -10.48 -12.96 48.76
C PHE A 701 -11.44 -14.15 48.48
N ASP A 702 -12.62 -14.03 47.86
CA ASP A 702 -13.51 -15.18 47.48
C ASP A 702 -12.80 -16.46 46.90
N GLU A 703 -12.47 -16.52 45.59
CA GLU A 703 -12.01 -17.74 44.88
C GLU A 703 -10.88 -17.57 43.80
N MET A 704 -10.14 -16.44 43.76
CA MET A 704 -8.83 -16.23 43.05
C MET A 704 -7.63 -16.70 43.85
N THR A 705 -6.55 -16.85 43.08
CA THR A 705 -5.26 -16.23 43.41
C THR A 705 -5.01 -14.90 42.68
N ILE A 706 -4.68 -13.81 43.39
CA ILE A 706 -4.13 -12.59 42.76
C ILE A 706 -2.60 -12.67 42.74
N PRO A 707 -1.97 -12.58 41.55
CA PRO A 707 -0.52 -12.65 41.40
C PRO A 707 0.14 -11.26 41.58
N CYS A 708 -0.06 -10.62 42.73
CA CYS A 708 0.44 -9.27 43.04
C CYS A 708 1.86 -9.23 43.66
N GLY A 709 2.51 -10.38 43.81
CA GLY A 709 3.86 -10.48 44.39
C GLY A 709 4.93 -9.75 43.60
N LYS A 710 6.04 -9.38 44.26
CA LYS A 710 7.16 -8.70 43.60
C LYS A 710 7.75 -9.55 42.46
N PRO A 711 8.18 -8.94 41.34
CA PRO A 711 8.76 -9.69 40.22
C PRO A 711 10.03 -10.43 40.63
N ILE A 712 10.05 -11.74 40.43
CA ILE A 712 11.21 -12.62 40.59
C ILE A 712 11.57 -13.27 39.25
N ASN A 713 12.84 -13.66 39.11
CA ASN A 713 13.34 -14.30 37.90
C ASN A 713 13.36 -15.82 38.03
N SER A 714 13.08 -16.50 36.92
CA SER A 714 13.07 -17.95 36.80
C SER A 714 14.48 -18.52 36.81
N GLU A 715 14.70 -19.61 37.55
CA GLU A 715 15.94 -20.40 37.49
C GLU A 715 16.06 -21.22 36.18
N LYS A 716 14.94 -21.37 35.44
CA LYS A 716 14.90 -22.09 34.16
C LYS A 716 15.68 -21.31 33.09
N LYS A 717 16.83 -21.86 32.67
CA LYS A 717 17.64 -21.33 31.55
C LYS A 717 17.02 -21.73 30.22
N LYS A 718 17.03 -20.80 29.24
CA LYS A 718 16.35 -20.88 27.93
C LYS A 718 14.81 -20.90 28.06
N LEU A 719 14.22 -19.72 28.20
CA LEU A 719 12.77 -19.50 28.04
C LEU A 719 12.57 -18.56 26.85
N SER A 720 11.51 -18.76 26.07
CA SER A 720 11.19 -17.91 24.91
C SER A 720 10.50 -16.58 25.29
N LEU A 721 9.86 -16.55 26.47
CA LEU A 721 9.05 -15.46 26.98
C LEU A 721 9.77 -14.65 28.07
N LEU A 722 9.64 -13.32 28.04
CA LEU A 722 10.11 -12.45 29.12
C LEU A 722 9.20 -12.50 30.37
N TYR A 723 7.88 -12.54 30.17
CA TYR A 723 6.88 -12.64 31.25
C TYR A 723 5.82 -13.66 30.88
N ASN A 724 5.11 -14.20 31.87
CA ASN A 724 4.07 -15.21 31.66
C ASN A 724 2.98 -14.74 30.68
N GLU A 725 2.25 -15.71 30.14
CA GLU A 725 0.98 -15.52 29.45
C GLU A 725 0.00 -16.58 29.93
N TYR A 726 -1.27 -16.24 30.05
CA TYR A 726 -2.36 -17.17 30.33
C TYR A 726 -3.38 -17.05 29.21
N ILE A 727 -3.75 -18.18 28.63
CA ILE A 727 -4.58 -18.25 27.43
C ILE A 727 -5.75 -19.21 27.69
N VAL A 728 -6.96 -18.70 27.50
CA VAL A 728 -8.20 -19.50 27.52
C VAL A 728 -8.78 -19.59 26.11
N TYR A 729 -9.46 -20.70 25.83
CA TYR A 729 -9.93 -21.08 24.48
C TYR A 729 -11.47 -21.18 24.42
N ASP A 730 -12.14 -20.72 25.46
CA ASP A 730 -13.59 -20.62 25.61
C ASP A 730 -13.89 -19.26 26.26
N GLU A 731 -14.79 -18.50 25.66
CA GLU A 731 -15.13 -17.13 26.09
C GLU A 731 -15.83 -17.11 27.46
N SER A 732 -16.53 -18.20 27.83
CA SER A 732 -17.19 -18.33 29.13
C SER A 732 -16.20 -18.52 30.31
N GLN A 733 -14.91 -18.73 30.04
CA GLN A 733 -13.87 -18.77 31.08
C GLN A 733 -13.49 -17.36 31.59
N VAL A 734 -14.08 -16.29 31.04
CA VAL A 734 -13.70 -14.90 31.32
C VAL A 734 -14.86 -14.10 31.88
N GLN A 735 -14.62 -13.40 32.99
CA GLN A 735 -15.53 -12.40 33.54
C GLN A 735 -14.77 -11.08 33.73
N LEU A 736 -15.27 -9.99 33.16
CA LEU A 736 -14.71 -8.66 33.42
C LEU A 736 -15.06 -8.27 34.88
N ARG A 737 -14.08 -7.80 35.66
CA ARG A 737 -14.30 -7.32 37.05
C ARG A 737 -14.07 -5.83 37.16
N TYR A 738 -12.86 -5.36 36.85
CA TYR A 738 -12.50 -3.95 37.01
C TYR A 738 -11.92 -3.37 35.73
N ILE A 739 -12.27 -2.11 35.45
CA ILE A 739 -11.67 -1.31 34.38
C ILE A 739 -10.86 -0.17 34.99
N VAL A 740 -9.57 -0.12 34.65
CA VAL A 740 -8.59 0.78 35.26
C VAL A 740 -8.15 1.80 34.23
N ARG A 741 -8.50 3.08 34.45
CA ARG A 741 -7.98 4.21 33.67
C ARG A 741 -6.59 4.56 34.17
N VAL A 742 -5.59 4.34 33.33
CA VAL A 742 -4.16 4.52 33.65
C VAL A 742 -3.62 5.73 32.91
N LYS A 743 -2.89 6.59 33.62
CA LYS A 743 -2.06 7.63 33.02
C LYS A 743 -0.65 7.11 32.84
N PHE A 744 -0.13 7.19 31.62
CA PHE A 744 1.19 6.76 31.23
C PHE A 744 2.14 7.98 31.29
N ASP A 745 3.04 8.00 32.26
CA ASP A 745 4.08 9.03 32.34
C ASP A 745 5.29 8.62 31.48
N SER A 746 5.28 9.06 30.23
CA SER A 746 6.41 8.89 29.30
C SER A 746 7.52 9.89 29.64
N GLY A 747 8.21 9.67 30.76
CA GLY A 747 9.31 10.51 31.24
C GLY A 747 10.35 10.72 30.14
N ASN A 748 10.64 11.99 29.85
CA ASN A 748 11.39 12.50 28.68
C ASN A 748 12.43 11.53 28.08
N LEU A 749 12.03 10.79 27.04
CA LEU A 749 12.93 10.12 26.11
C LEU A 749 13.15 11.04 24.90
N LEU A 750 14.33 11.67 24.88
CA LEU A 750 14.87 12.52 23.81
C LEU A 750 15.46 11.68 22.66
#